data_AF-M5S7F2-F1
#
_entry.id   AF-M5S7F2-F1
#
_cell.length_a   1.000
_cell.length_b   1.000
_cell.length_c   1.000
_cell.angle_alpha   90.00
_cell.angle_beta   90.00
_cell.angle_gamma   90.00
#
_symmetry.space_group_name_H-M   'P 1'
#
loop_
_entity.id
_entity.type
_entity.pdbx_description
1 polymer ?
#
loop_
_entity_poly.entity_id
_entity_poly.type
_entity_poly.pdbx_seq_one_letter_code
_entity_poly.pdbx_strand_id
1 'polypeptide(L)'
;MSTETPVATETPVATEIPPSLSDDIRMSTPDQDGIRVIKNRRKNRYMRLGPQESFLLSMLDGRTTYGEMALRFETNFHEPISLDEFGDFIALAKSEGLLHSTSSRESRSEQDTPKTLRELYRQCVKAAKKQSLLFFRVKLYDPNQTLNWLEPKTRLLFSPTLFVAAVCCGMIALGTVWIQRDLFVQQFAANFGWQAFVVAWSTTILITICHEFGHGLACKRYGGDVHEMGALSIFFTPCFYCNVSDAWLLPSRWQRLLISMAGTYVDFWVWIVAVAVWRVTTPQSALNFAAWVIVSTCGLRVAFNLNPLMRLDGYYALCDLLHTHNLRRRARKRFVGYSRWFLWGGEKPEPSSEHTMLMLYGAGNWVFTVGLLGLMSFQASVYLQSMMGIGGVMAAFGFFSLTTKNYFKGTLGENFSTMFRLRKLRVFLGLAVLVGILAIPIHDRAGGEFHVRPVVRREVRAPIAGFLREINADEGDLVAADSQLAMIEVPELTSNIARKKSEIAESEALLRRLNCGPRVEEINEQKERIQRATHWKQLAESDLQRARLSLVQELAALELSVQRAKAQVEYRSEILAQMQSLHDRGGLAGQQLLTHQKNHQDAVLDANRAVAEMRAREAEGVIRFEGELARREKALADAVGALTLLEAGSRREDIDAEKARLQRLNEELKHLLHQQSQQLVKCPVGGTIITPRFKEKIGVFVERGMPLCVIEDLQQLEAEISVSEKDARVLVAGHPITLKPRSLPFTSIPATVDRIAPAAQSAIPNAPRTVTVYCVVDNREATLRTGMTGFGRIRSERQPLGILLFQAGARLVRSEFMW
;
A
#
# COMPACT_ATOMS: atom_id res chain seq x y z
N MET A 1 24.18 -60.32 34.20
CA MET A 1 25.39 -60.59 35.00
C MET A 1 25.81 -62.01 34.70
N SER A 2 26.66 -62.17 33.71
CA SER A 2 27.45 -63.37 33.47
C SER A 2 28.85 -62.98 33.93
N THR A 3 29.32 -63.62 34.99
CA THR A 3 30.65 -63.42 35.57
C THR A 3 31.68 -64.02 34.62
N GLU A 4 32.42 -63.17 33.91
CA GLU A 4 33.64 -63.58 33.20
C GLU A 4 34.74 -63.84 34.23
N THR A 5 35.21 -65.08 34.27
CA THR A 5 36.45 -65.49 34.94
C THR A 5 37.65 -64.77 34.34
N PRO A 6 38.58 -64.22 35.15
CA PRO A 6 39.80 -63.63 34.61
C PRO A 6 40.66 -64.74 34.01
N VAL A 7 41.07 -64.55 32.76
CA VAL A 7 42.07 -65.35 32.08
C VAL A 7 43.38 -65.19 32.85
N ALA A 8 43.94 -66.30 33.34
CA ALA A 8 45.27 -66.29 33.96
C ALA A 8 46.29 -65.86 32.90
N THR A 9 46.85 -64.67 33.05
CA THR A 9 47.95 -64.17 32.23
C THR A 9 49.24 -64.87 32.66
N GLU A 10 49.82 -65.68 31.76
CA GLU A 10 51.19 -66.17 31.93
C GLU A 10 52.12 -64.95 31.96
N THR A 11 52.86 -64.78 33.07
CA THR A 11 53.80 -63.68 33.25
C THR A 11 54.95 -63.83 32.25
N PRO A 12 55.17 -62.87 31.33
CA PRO A 12 56.15 -63.01 30.26
C PRO A 12 57.59 -63.03 30.79
N VAL A 13 58.46 -63.84 30.18
CA VAL A 13 59.87 -63.94 30.58
C VAL A 13 60.67 -62.81 29.92
N ALA A 14 61.56 -62.15 30.67
CA ALA A 14 62.31 -60.97 30.20
C ALA A 14 63.09 -61.16 28.87
N THR A 15 63.46 -62.39 28.51
CA THR A 15 64.17 -62.74 27.27
C THR A 15 63.26 -63.03 26.08
N GLU A 16 61.95 -63.11 26.26
CA GLU A 16 61.00 -63.37 25.18
C GLU A 16 60.77 -62.13 24.30
N ILE A 17 60.58 -62.38 23.00
CA ILE A 17 60.28 -61.35 22.01
C ILE A 17 58.77 -61.30 21.80
N PRO A 18 58.11 -60.15 21.98
CA PRO A 18 56.68 -60.02 21.75
C PRO A 18 56.33 -60.10 20.24
N PRO A 19 55.09 -60.50 19.91
CA PRO A 19 54.61 -60.50 18.53
C PRO A 19 54.64 -59.09 17.92
N SER A 20 55.02 -59.00 16.64
CA SER A 20 55.13 -57.73 15.93
C SER A 20 53.75 -57.11 15.63
N LEU A 21 53.75 -55.79 15.48
CA LEU A 21 52.58 -55.01 15.03
C LEU A 21 52.08 -55.50 13.66
N SER A 22 50.76 -55.56 13.47
CA SER A 22 50.16 -55.94 12.17
C SER A 22 50.39 -54.88 11.08
N ASP A 23 50.68 -55.32 9.84
CA ASP A 23 50.84 -54.45 8.65
C ASP A 23 49.56 -53.64 8.30
N ASP A 24 48.40 -54.07 8.81
CA ASP A 24 47.11 -53.43 8.58
C ASP A 24 46.88 -52.18 9.46
N ILE A 25 47.91 -51.74 10.19
CA ILE A 25 47.84 -50.67 11.17
C ILE A 25 48.56 -49.43 10.67
N ARG A 26 47.85 -48.28 10.68
CA ARG A 26 48.46 -46.97 10.46
C ARG A 26 48.47 -46.18 11.77
N MET A 27 49.63 -45.64 12.13
CA MET A 27 49.81 -44.74 13.27
C MET A 27 49.95 -43.29 12.78
N SER A 28 49.30 -42.35 13.46
CA SER A 28 49.53 -40.92 13.28
C SER A 28 50.83 -40.47 13.95
N THR A 29 51.32 -39.28 13.59
CA THR A 29 52.33 -38.58 14.39
C THR A 29 51.76 -38.23 15.78
N PRO A 30 52.58 -38.22 16.84
CA PRO A 30 52.13 -37.82 18.18
C PRO A 30 51.72 -36.35 18.20
N ASP A 31 50.62 -36.03 18.89
CA ASP A 31 50.17 -34.67 19.16
C ASP A 31 51.07 -33.99 20.22
N GLN A 32 50.85 -32.71 20.53
CA GLN A 32 51.64 -31.96 21.53
C GLN A 32 51.60 -32.59 22.93
N ASP A 33 50.54 -33.33 23.26
CA ASP A 33 50.38 -34.07 24.51
C ASP A 33 50.95 -35.51 24.45
N GLY A 34 51.66 -35.87 23.37
CA GLY A 34 52.22 -37.21 23.16
C GLY A 34 51.21 -38.29 22.77
N ILE A 35 49.94 -37.93 22.58
CA ILE A 35 48.85 -38.85 22.21
C ILE A 35 48.94 -39.23 20.72
N ARG A 36 48.83 -40.52 20.38
CA ARG A 36 48.77 -41.03 18.99
C ARG A 36 47.42 -41.64 18.64
N VAL A 37 46.99 -41.47 17.40
CA VAL A 37 45.80 -42.12 16.83
C VAL A 37 46.24 -43.31 15.97
N ILE A 38 45.65 -44.47 16.22
CA ILE A 38 45.89 -45.68 15.46
C ILE A 38 44.63 -46.07 14.69
N LYS A 39 44.79 -46.38 13.39
CA LYS A 39 43.75 -46.95 12.54
C LYS A 39 44.04 -48.43 12.30
N ASN A 40 43.10 -49.29 12.67
CA ASN A 40 43.07 -50.70 12.24
C ASN A 40 42.25 -50.82 10.95
N ARG A 41 42.88 -51.14 9.82
CA ARG A 41 42.22 -51.19 8.50
C ARG A 41 41.21 -52.33 8.38
N ARG A 42 41.41 -53.48 9.04
CA ARG A 42 40.48 -54.62 8.97
C ARG A 42 39.15 -54.32 9.64
N LYS A 43 39.19 -53.69 10.82
CA LYS A 43 37.99 -53.38 11.62
C LYS A 43 37.44 -51.97 11.36
N ASN A 44 38.13 -51.14 10.57
CA ASN A 44 37.83 -49.71 10.38
C ASN A 44 37.55 -48.97 11.73
N ARG A 45 38.40 -49.23 12.73
CA ARG A 45 38.34 -48.61 14.05
C ARG A 45 39.53 -47.69 14.28
N TYR A 46 39.26 -46.59 14.99
CA TYR A 46 40.27 -45.62 15.42
C TYR A 46 40.40 -45.69 16.93
N MET A 47 41.64 -45.75 17.42
CA MET A 47 41.97 -45.79 18.84
C MET A 47 42.90 -44.63 19.17
N ARG A 48 42.72 -44.03 20.34
CA ARG A 48 43.64 -43.02 20.89
C ARG A 48 44.45 -43.67 21.98
N LEU A 49 45.76 -43.50 21.90
CA LEU A 49 46.71 -44.04 22.84
C LEU A 49 47.47 -42.89 23.46
N GLY A 50 47.67 -42.97 24.79
CA GLY A 50 48.51 -42.02 25.50
C GLY A 50 49.97 -42.17 25.12
N PRO A 51 50.83 -41.28 25.64
CA PRO A 51 52.25 -41.30 25.33
C PRO A 51 52.90 -42.64 25.72
N GLN A 52 52.53 -43.20 26.87
CA GLN A 52 53.05 -44.48 27.37
C GLN A 52 52.61 -45.65 26.47
N GLU A 53 51.32 -45.81 26.18
CA GLU A 53 50.82 -46.92 25.37
C GLU A 53 51.28 -46.82 23.91
N SER A 54 51.41 -45.59 23.38
CA SER A 54 51.92 -45.37 22.03
C SER A 54 53.41 -45.70 21.91
N PHE A 55 54.19 -45.45 22.97
CA PHE A 55 55.58 -45.82 23.04
C PHE A 55 55.73 -47.33 23.11
N LEU A 56 54.96 -48.00 23.98
CA LEU A 56 54.90 -49.46 24.07
C LEU A 56 54.59 -50.11 22.72
N LEU A 57 53.55 -49.63 22.02
CA LEU A 57 53.20 -50.13 20.68
C LEU A 57 54.27 -49.85 19.61
N SER A 58 55.00 -48.75 19.72
CA SER A 58 56.09 -48.44 18.77
C SER A 58 57.32 -49.34 18.93
N MET A 59 57.48 -49.97 20.10
CA MET A 59 58.56 -50.91 20.36
C MET A 59 58.24 -52.33 19.86
N LEU A 60 57.00 -52.65 19.50
CA LEU A 60 56.58 -53.99 19.02
C LEU A 60 57.02 -54.26 17.57
N ASP A 61 58.33 -54.20 17.36
CA ASP A 61 59.03 -54.39 16.09
C ASP A 61 59.36 -55.86 15.79
N GLY A 62 59.10 -56.77 16.73
CA GLY A 62 59.41 -58.19 16.64
C GLY A 62 60.90 -58.52 16.79
N ARG A 63 61.70 -57.60 17.34
CA ARG A 63 63.15 -57.78 17.55
C ARG A 63 63.60 -57.47 18.98
N THR A 64 62.92 -56.57 19.67
CA THR A 64 63.22 -56.17 21.05
C THR A 64 62.64 -57.16 22.07
N THR A 65 63.35 -57.45 23.15
CA THR A 65 62.88 -58.36 24.24
C THR A 65 62.09 -57.59 25.31
N TYR A 66 61.24 -58.28 26.08
CA TYR A 66 60.47 -57.64 27.17
C TYR A 66 61.37 -56.91 28.19
N GLY A 67 62.55 -57.45 28.51
CA GLY A 67 63.51 -56.81 29.41
C GLY A 67 64.12 -55.52 28.83
N GLU A 68 64.45 -55.51 27.53
CA GLU A 68 64.91 -54.29 26.85
C GLU A 68 63.80 -53.24 26.71
N MET A 69 62.55 -53.66 26.49
CA MET A 69 61.39 -52.77 26.46
C MET A 69 61.15 -52.10 27.81
N ALA A 70 61.23 -52.86 28.91
CA ALA A 70 61.09 -52.32 30.27
C ALA A 70 62.16 -51.26 30.57
N LEU A 71 63.42 -51.54 30.22
CA LEU A 71 64.52 -50.59 30.39
C LEU A 71 64.31 -49.31 29.57
N ARG A 72 63.87 -49.44 28.31
CA ARG A 72 63.58 -48.29 27.44
C ARG A 72 62.38 -47.48 27.89
N PHE A 73 61.37 -48.13 28.46
CA PHE A 73 60.21 -47.48 29.05
C PHE A 73 60.61 -46.67 30.29
N GLU A 74 61.38 -47.26 31.20
CA GLU A 74 61.89 -46.61 32.41
C GLU A 74 62.82 -45.44 32.06
N THR A 75 63.66 -45.59 31.03
CA THR A 75 64.55 -44.51 30.56
C THR A 75 63.76 -43.31 30.01
N ASN A 76 62.62 -43.54 29.34
CA ASN A 76 61.86 -42.50 28.66
C ASN A 76 60.78 -41.83 29.53
N PHE A 77 60.21 -42.56 30.50
CA PHE A 77 59.12 -42.05 31.36
C PHE A 77 59.51 -41.93 32.85
N HIS A 78 60.69 -42.41 33.25
CA HIS A 78 61.16 -42.43 34.64
C HIS A 78 60.24 -43.16 35.63
N GLU A 79 59.40 -44.06 35.12
CA GLU A 79 58.50 -44.93 35.87
C GLU A 79 58.82 -46.40 35.54
N PRO A 80 59.05 -47.26 36.55
CA PRO A 80 59.24 -48.69 36.32
C PRO A 80 57.89 -49.34 36.02
N ILE A 81 57.83 -50.16 34.96
CA ILE A 81 56.64 -50.95 34.60
C ILE A 81 56.93 -52.43 34.83
N SER A 82 55.96 -53.15 35.41
CA SER A 82 56.13 -54.58 35.71
C SER A 82 55.96 -55.44 34.44
N LEU A 83 56.58 -56.63 34.42
CA LEU A 83 56.40 -57.59 33.31
C LEU A 83 54.95 -58.08 33.20
N ASP A 84 54.22 -58.10 34.30
CA ASP A 84 52.81 -58.49 34.36
C ASP A 84 51.92 -57.45 33.64
N GLU A 85 52.16 -56.15 33.87
CA GLU A 85 51.49 -55.05 33.17
C GLU A 85 51.78 -55.05 31.66
N PHE A 86 52.99 -55.46 31.24
CA PHE A 86 53.31 -55.70 29.83
C PHE A 86 52.50 -56.87 29.26
N GLY A 87 52.38 -57.98 30.00
CA GLY A 87 51.56 -59.13 29.61
C GLY A 87 50.10 -58.75 29.40
N ASP A 88 49.53 -57.99 30.33
CA ASP A 88 48.17 -57.45 30.24
C ASP A 88 47.99 -56.51 29.04
N PHE A 89 48.98 -55.65 28.77
CA PHE A 89 48.99 -54.77 27.60
C PHE A 89 49.00 -55.56 26.28
N ILE A 90 49.83 -56.60 26.16
CA ILE A 90 49.89 -57.46 24.98
C ILE A 90 48.58 -58.25 24.81
N ALA A 91 47.99 -58.75 25.89
CA ALA A 91 46.69 -59.41 25.86
C ALA A 91 45.59 -58.47 25.36
N LEU A 92 45.58 -57.22 25.84
CA LEU A 92 44.68 -56.17 25.37
C LEU A 92 44.91 -55.86 23.89
N ALA A 93 46.16 -55.67 23.47
CA ALA A 93 46.52 -55.41 22.07
C ALA A 93 46.13 -56.57 21.14
N LYS A 94 46.25 -57.82 21.60
CA LYS A 94 45.81 -59.03 20.88
C LYS A 94 44.29 -59.07 20.76
N SER A 95 43.54 -58.76 21.81
CA SER A 95 42.07 -58.73 21.81
C SER A 95 41.51 -57.67 20.85
N GLU A 96 42.16 -56.51 20.75
CA GLU A 96 41.79 -55.45 19.82
C GLU A 96 42.25 -55.76 18.38
N GLY A 97 43.11 -56.76 18.19
CA GLY A 97 43.60 -57.23 16.90
C GLY A 97 44.71 -56.35 16.32
N LEU A 98 45.61 -55.88 17.18
CA LEU A 98 46.72 -54.99 16.83
C LEU A 98 48.03 -55.74 16.49
N LEU A 99 48.10 -57.04 16.76
CA LEU A 99 49.32 -57.87 16.65
C LEU A 99 49.18 -58.91 15.54
N HIS A 100 50.30 -59.35 14.97
CA HIS A 100 50.33 -60.50 14.07
C HIS A 100 49.86 -61.76 14.81
N SER A 101 48.81 -62.43 14.31
CA SER A 101 48.46 -63.78 14.76
C SER A 101 49.18 -64.82 13.89
N THR A 102 50.05 -65.61 14.50
CA THR A 102 50.85 -66.67 13.85
C THR A 102 50.00 -67.76 13.17
N SER A 103 48.67 -67.78 13.35
CA SER A 103 47.75 -68.76 12.75
C SER A 103 46.96 -68.27 11.51
N SER A 104 47.25 -67.08 10.95
CA SER A 104 46.41 -66.47 9.91
C SER A 104 46.81 -66.79 8.45
N ARG A 105 47.13 -68.06 8.16
CA ARG A 105 47.11 -68.59 6.78
C ARG A 105 45.88 -69.47 6.50
N GLU A 106 45.20 -69.97 7.53
CA GLU A 106 44.01 -70.84 7.38
C GLU A 106 42.67 -70.10 7.49
N SER A 107 42.61 -68.91 8.08
CA SER A 107 41.37 -68.10 8.18
C SER A 107 41.12 -67.19 6.97
N ARG A 108 41.55 -67.61 5.78
CA ARG A 108 41.36 -66.88 4.51
C ARG A 108 40.12 -67.35 3.72
N SER A 109 39.30 -68.27 4.27
CA SER A 109 38.16 -68.87 3.53
C SER A 109 36.79 -68.88 4.23
N GLU A 110 36.63 -68.45 5.48
CA GLU A 110 35.35 -68.66 6.22
C GLU A 110 34.36 -67.48 6.23
N GLN A 111 34.65 -66.35 5.56
CA GLN A 111 33.72 -65.20 5.53
C GLN A 111 33.10 -64.87 4.16
N ASP A 112 33.44 -65.61 3.11
CA ASP A 112 32.90 -65.44 1.75
C ASP A 112 31.99 -66.63 1.33
N THR A 113 31.06 -67.02 2.19
CA THR A 113 29.85 -67.72 1.72
C THR A 113 28.81 -66.66 1.32
N PRO A 114 28.21 -66.72 0.12
CA PRO A 114 27.15 -65.81 -0.27
C PRO A 114 25.96 -66.03 0.66
N LYS A 115 25.82 -65.16 1.67
CA LYS A 115 24.66 -65.15 2.59
C LYS A 115 23.39 -65.08 1.76
N THR A 116 22.46 -66.00 1.99
CA THR A 116 21.18 -66.00 1.27
C THR A 116 20.43 -64.69 1.53
N LEU A 117 19.71 -64.17 0.53
CA LEU A 117 18.91 -62.93 0.64
C LEU A 117 18.02 -62.90 1.91
N ARG A 118 17.55 -64.08 2.37
CA ARG A 118 16.78 -64.24 3.61
C ARG A 118 17.57 -63.94 4.89
N GLU A 119 18.84 -64.29 4.96
CA GLU A 119 19.70 -64.01 6.13
C GLU A 119 20.13 -62.55 6.17
N LEU A 120 20.46 -61.99 5.00
CA LEU A 120 20.68 -60.54 4.83
C LEU A 120 19.43 -59.75 5.23
N TYR A 121 18.24 -60.17 4.79
CA TYR A 121 16.97 -59.56 5.18
C TYR A 121 16.73 -59.64 6.70
N ARG A 122 16.96 -60.80 7.34
CA ARG A 122 16.81 -60.96 8.80
C ARG A 122 17.79 -60.08 9.59
N GLN A 123 19.03 -59.94 9.12
CA GLN A 123 20.01 -59.03 9.73
C GLN A 123 19.60 -57.56 9.54
N CYS A 124 19.16 -57.17 8.35
CA CYS A 124 18.63 -55.82 8.07
C CYS A 124 17.40 -55.50 8.93
N VAL A 125 16.46 -56.43 9.12
CA VAL A 125 15.27 -56.24 9.96
C VAL A 125 15.62 -56.15 11.45
N LYS A 126 16.57 -56.97 11.94
CA LYS A 126 17.07 -56.86 13.33
C LYS A 126 17.83 -55.54 13.56
N ALA A 127 18.62 -55.09 12.59
CA ALA A 127 19.31 -53.80 12.64
C ALA A 127 18.32 -52.63 12.58
N ALA A 128 17.31 -52.70 11.71
CA ALA A 128 16.24 -51.70 11.60
C ALA A 128 15.38 -51.61 12.88
N LYS A 129 15.08 -52.73 13.55
CA LYS A 129 14.37 -52.74 14.85
C LYS A 129 15.13 -52.05 16.00
N LYS A 130 16.45 -51.91 15.91
CA LYS A 130 17.26 -51.16 16.89
C LYS A 130 17.36 -49.66 16.57
N GLN A 131 16.90 -49.23 15.39
CA GLN A 131 16.93 -47.84 14.97
C GLN A 131 15.57 -47.20 15.22
N SER A 132 15.54 -46.05 15.91
CA SER A 132 14.31 -45.29 16.10
C SER A 132 13.86 -44.66 14.79
N LEU A 133 12.56 -44.56 14.53
CA LEU A 133 12.01 -43.85 13.35
C LEU A 133 12.54 -42.41 13.19
N LEU A 134 12.94 -41.77 14.29
CA LEU A 134 13.49 -40.41 14.32
C LEU A 134 15.01 -40.34 14.06
N PHE A 135 15.71 -41.47 14.14
CA PHE A 135 17.16 -41.61 13.93
C PHE A 135 17.43 -42.92 13.19
N PHE A 136 17.29 -42.87 11.87
CA PHE A 136 17.55 -43.99 10.97
C PHE A 136 18.82 -43.72 10.17
N ARG A 137 19.76 -44.68 10.12
CA ARG A 137 21.06 -44.54 9.43
C ARG A 137 21.25 -45.67 8.42
N VAL A 138 21.50 -45.30 7.17
CA VAL A 138 21.76 -46.22 6.05
C VAL A 138 23.10 -45.89 5.42
N LYS A 139 23.99 -46.89 5.38
CA LYS A 139 25.17 -46.86 4.52
C LYS A 139 24.70 -47.07 3.08
N LEU A 140 24.93 -46.09 2.21
CA LEU A 140 24.50 -46.16 0.80
C LEU A 140 25.50 -46.96 -0.02
N TYR A 141 26.77 -46.55 -0.04
CA TYR A 141 27.84 -47.21 -0.80
C TYR A 141 29.25 -46.80 -0.30
N ASP A 142 30.29 -47.46 -0.81
CA ASP A 142 31.70 -47.08 -0.59
C ASP A 142 32.14 -46.11 -1.72
N PRO A 143 32.40 -44.83 -1.43
CA PRO A 143 32.72 -43.83 -2.43
C PRO A 143 34.20 -43.81 -2.84
N ASN A 144 35.07 -44.66 -2.29
CA ASN A 144 36.52 -44.51 -2.44
C ASN A 144 36.98 -44.50 -3.91
N GLN A 145 36.39 -45.35 -4.76
CA GLN A 145 36.68 -45.37 -6.20
C GLN A 145 36.16 -44.13 -6.92
N THR A 146 34.94 -43.70 -6.61
CA THR A 146 34.36 -42.48 -7.20
C THR A 146 35.16 -41.23 -6.83
N LEU A 147 35.62 -41.13 -5.57
CA LEU A 147 36.45 -40.02 -5.11
C LEU A 147 37.85 -40.07 -5.72
N ASN A 148 38.47 -41.25 -5.85
CA ASN A 148 39.74 -41.43 -6.58
C ASN A 148 39.67 -40.89 -8.02
N TRP A 149 38.54 -41.11 -8.70
CA TRP A 149 38.35 -40.64 -10.07
C TRP A 149 38.06 -39.13 -10.14
N LEU A 150 37.38 -38.58 -9.14
CA LEU A 150 36.92 -37.18 -9.14
C LEU A 150 37.95 -36.20 -8.54
N GLU A 151 38.82 -36.67 -7.65
CA GLU A 151 39.91 -35.89 -7.02
C GLU A 151 40.79 -35.16 -8.05
N PRO A 152 41.35 -35.82 -9.09
CA PRO A 152 42.25 -35.14 -10.01
C PRO A 152 41.56 -34.04 -10.82
N LYS A 153 40.25 -34.19 -11.10
CA LYS A 153 39.44 -33.23 -11.86
C LYS A 153 39.02 -32.02 -11.02
N THR A 154 38.84 -32.22 -9.72
CA THR A 154 38.40 -31.19 -8.77
C THR A 154 39.58 -30.54 -8.04
N ARG A 155 40.82 -30.90 -8.39
CA ARG A 155 42.04 -30.40 -7.77
C ARG A 155 42.16 -28.88 -7.83
N LEU A 156 41.64 -28.26 -8.90
CA LEU A 156 41.61 -26.81 -9.06
C LEU A 156 40.72 -26.14 -8.00
N LEU A 157 39.55 -26.72 -7.68
CA LEU A 157 38.54 -26.15 -6.78
C LEU A 157 39.11 -25.80 -5.40
N PHE A 158 40.03 -26.64 -4.91
CA PHE A 158 40.72 -26.47 -3.63
C PHE A 158 42.09 -25.78 -3.76
N SER A 159 42.33 -25.01 -4.84
CA SER A 159 43.53 -24.19 -4.96
C SER A 159 43.41 -22.93 -4.08
N PRO A 160 44.53 -22.41 -3.55
CA PRO A 160 44.53 -21.13 -2.83
C PRO A 160 44.01 -19.96 -3.68
N THR A 161 44.24 -20.00 -5.00
CA THR A 161 43.79 -18.97 -5.93
C THR A 161 42.27 -18.93 -6.06
N LEU A 162 41.61 -20.09 -6.22
CA LEU A 162 40.14 -20.15 -6.24
C LEU A 162 39.54 -19.86 -4.87
N PHE A 163 40.23 -20.18 -3.78
CA PHE A 163 39.78 -19.80 -2.45
C PHE A 163 39.72 -18.26 -2.29
N VAL A 164 40.78 -17.55 -2.70
CA VAL A 164 40.78 -16.07 -2.66
C VAL A 164 39.70 -15.50 -3.60
N ALA A 165 39.54 -16.08 -4.80
CA ALA A 165 38.48 -15.68 -5.73
C ALA A 165 37.08 -15.88 -5.13
N ALA A 166 36.82 -17.02 -4.48
CA ALA A 166 35.57 -17.30 -3.77
C ALA A 166 35.29 -16.25 -2.69
N VAL A 167 36.29 -15.88 -1.88
CA VAL A 167 36.12 -14.85 -0.84
C VAL A 167 35.79 -13.50 -1.47
N CYS A 168 36.51 -13.06 -2.49
CA CYS A 168 36.24 -11.80 -3.19
C CYS A 168 34.85 -11.78 -3.85
N CYS A 169 34.51 -12.81 -4.61
CA CYS A 169 33.20 -12.95 -5.25
C CYS A 169 32.07 -13.08 -4.21
N GLY A 170 32.32 -13.75 -3.09
CA GLY A 170 31.38 -13.88 -1.98
C GLY A 170 31.13 -12.55 -1.27
N MET A 171 32.15 -11.72 -1.08
CA MET A 171 31.98 -10.36 -0.54
C MET A 171 31.16 -9.48 -1.49
N ILE A 172 31.38 -9.61 -2.81
CA ILE A 172 30.55 -8.94 -3.81
C ILE A 172 29.11 -9.45 -3.75
N ALA A 173 28.91 -10.77 -3.73
CA ALA A 173 27.59 -11.39 -3.64
C ALA A 173 26.84 -10.93 -2.37
N LEU A 174 27.50 -10.93 -1.21
CA LEU A 174 26.94 -10.42 0.04
C LEU A 174 26.57 -8.93 -0.05
N GLY A 175 27.45 -8.12 -0.64
CA GLY A 175 27.18 -6.70 -0.93
C GLY A 175 25.96 -6.52 -1.84
N THR A 176 25.82 -7.34 -2.89
CA THR A 176 24.66 -7.25 -3.80
C THR A 176 23.35 -7.59 -3.11
N VAL A 177 23.31 -8.64 -2.28
CA VAL A 177 22.12 -9.00 -1.48
C VAL A 177 21.79 -7.88 -0.47
N TRP A 178 22.80 -7.27 0.15
CA TRP A 178 22.61 -6.17 1.11
C TRP A 178 22.07 -4.89 0.45
N ILE A 179 22.62 -4.51 -0.70
CA ILE A 179 22.18 -3.34 -1.47
C ILE A 179 20.75 -3.54 -1.99
N GLN A 180 20.41 -4.75 -2.43
CA GLN A 180 19.10 -5.09 -2.98
C GLN A 180 18.14 -5.76 -1.98
N ARG A 181 18.35 -5.50 -0.68
CA ARG A 181 17.55 -6.11 0.39
C ARG A 181 16.05 -5.86 0.23
N ASP A 182 15.65 -4.70 -0.27
CA ASP A 182 14.23 -4.35 -0.41
C ASP A 182 13.55 -5.24 -1.46
N LEU A 183 14.22 -5.48 -2.60
CA LEU A 183 13.76 -6.42 -3.62
C LEU A 183 13.72 -7.85 -3.09
N PHE A 184 14.77 -8.27 -2.37
CA PHE A 184 14.85 -9.61 -1.81
C PHE A 184 13.74 -9.89 -0.78
N VAL A 185 13.43 -8.91 0.08
CA VAL A 185 12.36 -9.00 1.09
C VAL A 185 10.97 -8.93 0.45
N GLN A 186 10.77 -8.11 -0.57
CA GLN A 186 9.50 -8.09 -1.33
C GLN A 186 9.21 -9.42 -2.01
N GLN A 187 10.24 -10.02 -2.65
CA GLN A 187 10.14 -11.35 -3.25
C GLN A 187 9.83 -12.43 -2.20
N PHE A 188 10.28 -12.28 -0.96
CA PHE A 188 9.95 -13.22 0.11
C PHE A 188 8.44 -13.33 0.35
N ALA A 189 7.74 -12.19 0.46
CA ALA A 189 6.29 -12.20 0.66
C ALA A 189 5.54 -12.70 -0.59
N ALA A 190 6.02 -12.35 -1.80
CA ALA A 190 5.37 -12.72 -3.06
C ALA A 190 5.53 -14.20 -3.42
N ASN A 191 6.69 -14.79 -3.12
CA ASN A 191 7.05 -16.15 -3.52
C ASN A 191 6.78 -17.19 -2.42
N PHE A 192 6.31 -16.78 -1.24
CA PHE A 192 6.02 -17.70 -0.14
C PHE A 192 4.81 -18.58 -0.47
N GLY A 193 5.04 -19.88 -0.68
CA GLY A 193 4.00 -20.83 -1.01
C GLY A 193 4.51 -22.26 -1.14
N TRP A 194 3.62 -23.20 -1.47
CA TRP A 194 3.95 -24.62 -1.57
C TRP A 194 5.00 -24.93 -2.64
N GLN A 195 4.99 -24.18 -3.75
CA GLN A 195 6.01 -24.32 -4.81
C GLN A 195 7.42 -24.01 -4.29
N ALA A 196 7.57 -22.94 -3.51
CA ALA A 196 8.85 -22.57 -2.90
C ALA A 196 9.33 -23.64 -1.93
N PHE A 197 8.42 -24.26 -1.17
CA PHE A 197 8.74 -25.38 -0.29
C PHE A 197 9.28 -26.60 -1.07
N VAL A 198 8.62 -27.01 -2.15
CA VAL A 198 9.06 -28.16 -2.97
C VAL A 198 10.43 -27.90 -3.60
N VAL A 199 10.65 -26.70 -4.15
CA VAL A 199 11.94 -26.31 -4.74
C VAL A 199 13.03 -26.18 -3.66
N ALA A 200 12.71 -25.61 -2.49
CA ALA A 200 13.63 -25.50 -1.37
C ALA A 200 14.06 -26.89 -0.87
N TRP A 201 13.13 -27.83 -0.77
CA TRP A 201 13.40 -29.17 -0.28
C TRP A 201 14.27 -29.97 -1.27
N SER A 202 13.93 -29.94 -2.56
CA SER A 202 14.70 -30.63 -3.60
C SER A 202 16.12 -30.06 -3.75
N THR A 203 16.27 -28.74 -3.75
CA THR A 203 17.58 -28.08 -3.83
C THR A 203 18.42 -28.34 -2.58
N THR A 204 17.82 -28.34 -1.38
CA THR A 204 18.54 -28.66 -0.13
C THR A 204 19.12 -30.08 -0.15
N ILE A 205 18.36 -31.07 -0.62
CA ILE A 205 18.84 -32.45 -0.78
C ILE A 205 20.05 -32.48 -1.72
N LEU A 206 19.95 -31.87 -2.89
CA LEU A 206 21.02 -31.85 -3.89
C LEU A 206 22.29 -31.17 -3.36
N ILE A 207 22.15 -30.01 -2.74
CA ILE A 207 23.27 -29.26 -2.13
C ILE A 207 23.89 -30.10 -1.01
N THR A 208 23.10 -30.84 -0.22
CA THR A 208 23.65 -31.70 0.83
C THR A 208 24.49 -32.83 0.29
N ILE A 209 24.10 -33.42 -0.84
CA ILE A 209 24.94 -34.40 -1.52
C ILE A 209 26.27 -33.74 -1.93
N CYS A 210 26.22 -32.60 -2.62
CA CYS A 210 27.42 -31.87 -3.04
C CYS A 210 28.35 -31.51 -1.85
N HIS A 211 27.77 -31.10 -0.72
CA HIS A 211 28.47 -30.79 0.52
C HIS A 211 29.26 -31.98 1.07
N GLU A 212 28.63 -33.16 1.19
CA GLU A 212 29.30 -34.37 1.66
C GLU A 212 30.39 -34.84 0.70
N PHE A 213 30.18 -34.70 -0.61
CA PHE A 213 31.22 -34.90 -1.60
C PHE A 213 32.39 -33.92 -1.41
N GLY A 214 32.13 -32.67 -1.02
CA GLY A 214 33.15 -31.70 -0.65
C GLY A 214 34.10 -32.23 0.44
N HIS A 215 33.56 -32.74 1.55
CA HIS A 215 34.35 -33.38 2.61
C HIS A 215 35.15 -34.59 2.09
N GLY A 216 34.51 -35.44 1.30
CA GLY A 216 35.16 -36.63 0.74
C GLY A 216 36.34 -36.30 -0.18
N LEU A 217 36.18 -35.33 -1.08
CA LEU A 217 37.22 -34.89 -2.01
C LEU A 217 38.39 -34.22 -1.29
N ALA A 218 38.11 -33.37 -0.30
CA ALA A 218 39.15 -32.74 0.51
C ALA A 218 39.95 -33.78 1.31
N CYS A 219 39.26 -34.76 1.92
CA CYS A 219 39.93 -35.86 2.63
C CYS A 219 40.84 -36.66 1.69
N LYS A 220 40.37 -36.93 0.47
CA LYS A 220 41.13 -37.69 -0.52
C LYS A 220 42.37 -36.96 -1.03
N ARG A 221 42.26 -35.65 -1.28
CA ARG A 221 43.37 -34.79 -1.70
C ARG A 221 44.55 -34.82 -0.74
N TYR A 222 44.28 -34.86 0.57
CA TYR A 222 45.31 -34.90 1.61
C TYR A 222 45.76 -36.32 1.97
N GLY A 223 45.30 -37.35 1.24
CA GLY A 223 45.75 -38.74 1.39
C GLY A 223 44.93 -39.60 2.35
N GLY A 224 43.75 -39.16 2.78
CA GLY A 224 42.80 -39.95 3.56
C GLY A 224 41.88 -40.80 2.68
N ASP A 225 41.50 -41.99 3.16
CA ASP A 225 40.54 -42.88 2.48
C ASP A 225 39.14 -42.73 3.07
N VAL A 226 38.12 -42.72 2.20
CA VAL A 226 36.71 -42.62 2.58
C VAL A 226 35.97 -43.87 2.12
N HIS A 227 35.54 -44.70 3.08
CA HIS A 227 34.93 -46.01 2.81
C HIS A 227 33.41 -46.07 3.05
N GLU A 228 32.83 -44.94 3.47
CA GLU A 228 31.44 -44.89 3.86
C GLU A 228 30.84 -43.51 3.59
N MET A 229 29.89 -43.48 2.64
CA MET A 229 28.91 -42.41 2.49
C MET A 229 27.51 -42.98 2.66
N GLY A 230 26.63 -42.22 3.31
CA GLY A 230 25.29 -42.68 3.62
C GLY A 230 24.28 -41.57 3.79
N ALA A 231 23.05 -41.98 4.09
CA ALA A 231 21.98 -41.10 4.48
C ALA A 231 21.57 -41.42 5.93
N LEU A 232 21.29 -40.37 6.69
CA LEU A 232 20.71 -40.46 8.02
C LEU A 232 19.49 -39.54 8.08
N SER A 233 18.41 -39.97 8.72
CA SER A 233 17.26 -39.10 8.97
C SER A 233 17.25 -38.70 10.43
N ILE A 234 17.25 -37.39 10.69
CA ILE A 234 17.06 -36.79 12.02
C ILE A 234 15.73 -36.03 11.97
N PHE A 235 14.74 -36.43 12.78
CA PHE A 235 13.42 -35.79 12.82
C PHE A 235 12.78 -35.61 11.43
N PHE A 236 12.76 -36.68 10.61
CA PHE A 236 12.24 -36.69 9.23
C PHE A 236 12.97 -35.77 8.24
N THR A 237 14.04 -35.10 8.65
CA THR A 237 14.89 -34.33 7.75
C THR A 237 15.96 -35.27 7.17
N PRO A 238 16.06 -35.42 5.84
CA PRO A 238 17.11 -36.21 5.22
C PRO A 238 18.44 -35.47 5.37
N CYS A 239 19.42 -36.12 6.00
CA CYS A 239 20.81 -35.67 6.07
C CYS A 239 21.67 -36.70 5.35
N PHE A 240 22.70 -36.24 4.64
CA PHE A 240 23.73 -37.13 4.11
C PHE A 240 24.94 -37.04 5.03
N TYR A 241 25.79 -38.07 5.02
CA TYR A 241 27.05 -38.04 5.74
C TYR A 241 28.17 -38.70 4.94
N CYS A 242 29.36 -38.14 5.06
CA CYS A 242 30.62 -38.66 4.58
C CYS A 242 31.53 -38.99 5.77
N ASN A 243 31.95 -40.25 5.91
CA ASN A 243 32.83 -40.65 6.99
C ASN A 243 34.28 -40.25 6.70
N VAL A 244 34.66 -39.04 7.12
CA VAL A 244 36.02 -38.48 7.01
C VAL A 244 36.90 -38.76 8.24
N SER A 245 36.68 -39.87 8.94
CA SER A 245 37.45 -40.20 10.15
C SER A 245 38.96 -40.33 9.90
N ASP A 246 39.38 -40.60 8.66
CA ASP A 246 40.80 -40.61 8.26
C ASP A 246 41.50 -39.25 8.41
N ALA A 247 40.74 -38.14 8.48
CA ALA A 247 41.31 -36.82 8.78
C ALA A 247 42.08 -36.79 10.12
N TRP A 248 41.75 -37.70 11.06
CA TRP A 248 42.40 -37.78 12.37
C TRP A 248 43.85 -38.30 12.29
N LEU A 249 44.22 -38.95 11.19
CA LEU A 249 45.58 -39.43 10.94
C LEU A 249 46.50 -38.33 10.39
N LEU A 250 45.93 -37.20 9.94
CA LEU A 250 46.69 -36.13 9.31
C LEU A 250 47.48 -35.31 10.37
N PRO A 251 48.77 -35.04 10.13
CA PRO A 251 49.61 -34.29 11.07
C PRO A 251 49.28 -32.79 11.08
N SER A 252 48.87 -32.23 9.94
CA SER A 252 48.64 -30.80 9.80
C SER A 252 47.22 -30.40 10.22
N ARG A 253 47.13 -29.52 11.22
CA ARG A 253 45.86 -28.92 11.67
C ARG A 253 45.12 -28.19 10.56
N TRP A 254 45.85 -27.56 9.65
CA TRP A 254 45.26 -26.80 8.54
C TRP A 254 44.63 -27.72 7.50
N GLN A 255 45.18 -28.92 7.30
CA GLN A 255 44.58 -29.92 6.42
C GLN A 255 43.28 -30.46 7.03
N ARG A 256 43.27 -30.74 8.34
CA ARG A 256 42.05 -31.14 9.07
C ARG A 256 40.97 -30.07 9.02
N LEU A 257 41.35 -28.81 9.29
CA LEU A 257 40.47 -27.65 9.19
C LEU A 257 39.86 -27.51 7.79
N LEU A 258 40.67 -27.64 6.74
CA LEU A 258 40.19 -27.55 5.36
C LEU A 258 39.24 -28.70 5.00
N ILE A 259 39.47 -29.91 5.50
CA ILE A 259 38.53 -31.03 5.34
C ILE A 259 37.22 -30.73 6.07
N SER A 260 37.28 -30.23 7.30
CA SER A 260 36.10 -29.84 8.10
C SER A 260 35.31 -28.68 7.48
N MET A 261 35.96 -27.78 6.74
CA MET A 261 35.32 -26.64 6.06
C MET A 261 34.94 -26.93 4.60
N ALA A 262 35.34 -28.07 4.03
CA ALA A 262 35.19 -28.35 2.61
C ALA A 262 33.74 -28.40 2.14
N GLY A 263 32.84 -29.00 2.93
CA GLY A 263 31.41 -29.04 2.61
C GLY A 263 30.83 -27.63 2.54
N THR A 264 31.07 -26.82 3.57
CA THR A 264 30.64 -25.42 3.61
C THR A 264 31.26 -24.57 2.49
N TYR A 265 32.50 -24.87 2.07
CA TYR A 265 33.14 -24.19 0.93
C TYR A 265 32.45 -24.51 -0.41
N VAL A 266 31.97 -25.75 -0.61
CA VAL A 266 31.16 -26.11 -1.78
C VAL A 266 29.82 -25.38 -1.75
N ASP A 267 29.14 -25.35 -0.60
CA ASP A 267 27.89 -24.59 -0.43
C ASP A 267 28.09 -23.10 -0.78
N PHE A 268 29.22 -22.53 -0.39
CA PHE A 268 29.55 -21.13 -0.65
C PHE A 268 29.68 -20.83 -2.15
N TRP A 269 30.30 -21.71 -2.93
CA TRP A 269 30.35 -21.58 -4.38
C TRP A 269 28.98 -21.66 -5.03
N VAL A 270 28.13 -22.61 -4.59
CA VAL A 270 26.74 -22.71 -5.06
C VAL A 270 25.98 -21.42 -4.77
N TRP A 271 26.19 -20.84 -3.58
CA TRP A 271 25.56 -19.60 -3.18
C TRP A 271 26.02 -18.40 -4.04
N ILE A 272 27.32 -18.26 -4.31
CA ILE A 272 27.86 -17.20 -5.19
C ILE A 272 27.23 -17.25 -6.58
N VAL A 273 27.16 -18.44 -7.17
CA VAL A 273 26.55 -18.62 -8.50
C VAL A 273 25.05 -18.32 -8.45
N ALA A 274 24.34 -18.75 -7.40
CA ALA A 274 22.92 -18.48 -7.24
C ALA A 274 22.63 -16.98 -7.12
N VAL A 275 23.45 -16.21 -6.40
CA VAL A 275 23.32 -14.75 -6.31
C VAL A 275 23.54 -14.09 -7.67
N ALA A 276 24.56 -14.50 -8.42
CA ALA A 276 24.82 -13.97 -9.76
C ALA A 276 23.65 -14.25 -10.71
N VAL A 277 23.12 -15.48 -10.72
CA VAL A 277 21.98 -15.87 -11.53
C VAL A 277 20.71 -15.12 -11.11
N TRP A 278 20.45 -15.00 -9.82
CA TRP A 278 19.34 -14.22 -9.27
C TRP A 278 19.42 -12.76 -9.71
N ARG A 279 20.61 -12.17 -9.77
CA ARG A 279 20.78 -10.78 -10.19
C ARG A 279 20.61 -10.58 -11.70
N VAL A 280 21.10 -11.50 -12.53
CA VAL A 280 21.10 -11.35 -14.00
C VAL A 280 19.72 -11.67 -14.61
N THR A 281 18.92 -12.50 -13.95
CA THR A 281 17.60 -12.93 -14.47
C THR A 281 16.46 -12.00 -14.06
N THR A 282 15.38 -12.01 -14.85
CA THR A 282 14.20 -11.17 -14.60
C THR A 282 13.36 -11.72 -13.42
N PRO A 283 12.82 -10.87 -12.53
CA PRO A 283 12.09 -11.30 -11.33
C PRO A 283 10.90 -12.25 -11.55
N GLN A 284 10.31 -12.23 -12.75
CA GLN A 284 9.14 -13.06 -13.09
C GLN A 284 9.51 -14.42 -13.71
N SER A 285 10.80 -14.67 -13.96
CA SER A 285 11.24 -15.94 -14.57
C SER A 285 11.32 -17.07 -13.53
N ALA A 286 10.98 -18.30 -13.95
CA ALA A 286 11.12 -19.49 -13.10
C ALA A 286 12.57 -19.72 -12.64
N LEU A 287 13.54 -19.29 -13.45
CA LEU A 287 14.96 -19.38 -13.15
C LEU A 287 15.35 -18.38 -12.03
N ASN A 288 14.80 -17.16 -12.04
CA ASN A 288 14.97 -16.21 -10.95
C ASN A 288 14.35 -16.73 -9.65
N PHE A 289 13.15 -17.32 -9.72
CA PHE A 289 12.50 -17.94 -8.56
C PHE A 289 13.35 -19.06 -7.95
N ALA A 290 13.84 -19.99 -8.77
CA ALA A 290 14.71 -21.07 -8.29
C ALA A 290 16.02 -20.54 -7.69
N ALA A 291 16.65 -19.56 -8.34
CA ALA A 291 17.86 -18.91 -7.83
C ALA A 291 17.61 -18.20 -6.49
N TRP A 292 16.50 -17.47 -6.35
CA TRP A 292 16.10 -16.81 -5.11
C TRP A 292 15.89 -17.82 -3.97
N VAL A 293 15.24 -18.95 -4.24
CA VAL A 293 15.07 -20.05 -3.26
C VAL A 293 16.44 -20.56 -2.82
N ILE A 294 17.36 -20.82 -3.76
CA ILE A 294 18.71 -21.32 -3.45
C ILE A 294 19.53 -20.28 -2.67
N VAL A 295 19.48 -18.99 -3.03
CA VAL A 295 20.14 -17.91 -2.29
C VAL A 295 19.66 -17.89 -0.84
N SER A 296 18.35 -18.07 -0.62
CA SER A 296 17.72 -18.07 0.69
C SER A 296 18.11 -19.31 1.51
N THR A 297 17.92 -20.51 0.96
CA THR A 297 18.17 -21.78 1.68
C THR A 297 19.66 -22.05 1.87
N CYS A 298 20.47 -21.88 0.81
CA CYS A 298 21.91 -22.10 0.86
C CYS A 298 22.61 -21.03 1.71
N GLY A 299 22.20 -19.76 1.63
CA GLY A 299 22.76 -18.70 2.47
C GLY A 299 22.54 -18.97 3.96
N LEU A 300 21.32 -19.38 4.34
CA LEU A 300 20.99 -19.75 5.71
C LEU A 300 21.78 -20.99 6.17
N ARG A 301 21.91 -21.99 5.30
CA ARG A 301 22.69 -23.20 5.54
C ARG A 301 24.18 -22.90 5.78
N VAL A 302 24.80 -22.08 4.93
CA VAL A 302 26.19 -21.62 5.10
C VAL A 302 26.33 -20.91 6.45
N ALA A 303 25.44 -19.97 6.78
CA ALA A 303 25.48 -19.25 8.05
C ALA A 303 25.36 -20.18 9.28
N PHE A 304 24.49 -21.20 9.22
CA PHE A 304 24.36 -22.19 10.29
C PHE A 304 25.54 -23.15 10.36
N ASN A 305 26.05 -23.65 9.23
CA ASN A 305 27.20 -24.56 9.19
C ASN A 305 28.48 -23.88 9.69
N LEU A 306 28.69 -22.60 9.38
CA LEU A 306 29.81 -21.81 9.91
C LEU A 306 29.65 -21.46 11.40
N ASN A 307 28.46 -21.62 11.99
CA ASN A 307 28.24 -21.27 13.40
C ASN A 307 28.94 -22.28 14.33
N PRO A 308 29.98 -21.86 15.08
CA PRO A 308 30.76 -22.77 15.92
C PRO A 308 30.04 -23.22 17.20
N LEU A 309 28.88 -22.62 17.51
CA LEU A 309 28.08 -22.96 18.70
C LEU A 309 27.15 -24.14 18.44
N MET A 310 26.91 -24.49 17.17
CA MET A 310 26.15 -25.67 16.77
C MET A 310 27.08 -26.79 16.34
N ARG A 311 26.68 -28.05 16.55
CA ARG A 311 27.52 -29.22 16.24
C ARG A 311 27.48 -29.55 14.75
N LEU A 312 27.94 -28.60 13.94
CA LEU A 312 28.09 -28.67 12.48
C LEU A 312 29.57 -28.45 12.12
N ASP A 313 29.88 -28.23 10.84
CA ASP A 313 31.23 -28.04 10.31
C ASP A 313 32.06 -27.00 11.07
N GLY A 314 31.49 -25.82 11.32
CA GLY A 314 32.15 -24.71 12.01
C GLY A 314 32.58 -25.06 13.44
N TYR A 315 31.87 -25.97 14.11
CA TYR A 315 32.28 -26.48 15.42
C TYR A 315 33.49 -27.41 15.33
N TYR A 316 33.50 -28.33 14.37
CA TYR A 316 34.65 -29.22 14.18
C TYR A 316 35.87 -28.46 13.68
N ALA A 317 35.66 -27.47 12.79
CA ALA A 317 36.69 -26.52 12.38
C ALA A 317 37.28 -25.75 13.58
N LEU A 318 36.43 -25.28 14.50
CA LEU A 318 36.90 -24.63 15.73
C LEU A 318 37.66 -25.62 16.65
N CYS A 319 37.21 -26.88 16.74
CA CYS A 319 37.92 -27.92 17.50
C CYS A 319 39.31 -28.19 16.91
N ASP A 320 39.43 -28.23 15.58
CA ASP A 320 40.71 -28.42 14.88
C ASP A 320 41.64 -27.22 15.05
N LEU A 321 41.09 -25.99 15.08
CA LEU A 321 41.84 -24.76 15.30
C LEU A 321 42.36 -24.64 16.74
N LEU A 322 41.54 -25.01 17.72
CA LEU A 322 41.84 -24.93 19.16
C LEU A 322 42.50 -26.19 19.72
N HIS A 323 42.76 -27.22 18.89
CA HIS A 323 43.31 -28.53 19.29
C HIS A 323 42.53 -29.25 20.42
N THR A 324 41.30 -28.82 20.70
CA THR A 324 40.50 -29.32 21.83
C THR A 324 39.36 -30.19 21.35
N HIS A 325 39.50 -31.49 21.59
CA HIS A 325 38.47 -32.45 21.25
C HIS A 325 37.27 -32.35 22.20
N ASN A 326 36.06 -32.56 21.66
CA ASN A 326 34.81 -32.50 22.44
C ASN A 326 34.62 -31.18 23.20
N LEU A 327 35.04 -30.06 22.60
CA LEU A 327 34.99 -28.70 23.15
C LEU A 327 33.63 -28.41 23.82
N ARG A 328 32.51 -28.67 23.15
CA ARG A 328 31.16 -28.38 23.68
C ARG A 328 30.84 -29.12 24.96
N ARG A 329 31.21 -30.40 25.06
CA ARG A 329 30.97 -31.22 26.26
C ARG A 329 31.83 -30.75 27.42
N ARG A 330 33.13 -30.50 27.19
CA ARG A 330 34.07 -30.00 28.20
C ARG A 330 33.67 -28.61 28.69
N ALA A 331 33.43 -27.69 27.77
CA ALA A 331 33.00 -26.32 28.06
C ALA A 331 31.68 -26.27 28.83
N ARG A 332 30.68 -27.07 28.44
CA ARG A 332 29.40 -27.14 29.18
C ARG A 332 29.59 -27.71 30.58
N LYS A 333 30.32 -28.82 30.76
CA LYS A 333 30.58 -29.40 32.08
C LYS A 333 31.26 -28.38 33.00
N ARG A 334 32.23 -27.63 32.45
CA ARG A 334 32.95 -26.56 33.14
C ARG A 334 32.03 -25.40 33.52
N PHE A 335 31.33 -24.83 32.54
CA PHE A 335 30.41 -23.70 32.73
C PHE A 335 29.34 -24.03 33.77
N VAL A 336 28.66 -25.18 33.62
CA VAL A 336 27.66 -25.65 34.59
C VAL A 336 28.28 -25.85 35.98
N GLY A 337 29.50 -26.39 36.07
CA GLY A 337 30.22 -26.53 37.34
C GLY A 337 30.47 -25.19 38.04
N TYR A 338 30.94 -24.18 37.31
CA TYR A 338 31.15 -22.84 37.86
C TYR A 338 29.84 -22.11 38.16
N SER A 339 28.82 -22.23 37.31
CA SER A 339 27.48 -21.71 37.61
C SER A 339 26.93 -22.34 38.89
N ARG A 340 27.18 -23.65 39.10
CA ARG A 340 26.82 -24.32 40.34
C ARG A 340 27.61 -23.84 41.54
N TRP A 341 28.91 -23.64 41.41
CA TRP A 341 29.73 -23.07 42.49
C TRP A 341 29.32 -21.63 42.84
N PHE A 342 29.05 -20.79 41.83
CA PHE A 342 28.68 -19.40 42.01
C PHE A 342 27.27 -19.23 42.57
N LEU A 343 26.25 -19.76 41.88
CA LEU A 343 24.83 -19.59 42.24
C LEU A 343 24.40 -20.48 43.43
N TRP A 344 24.81 -21.75 43.41
CA TRP A 344 24.32 -22.77 44.35
C TRP A 344 25.39 -23.24 45.35
N GLY A 345 26.64 -22.81 45.21
CA GLY A 345 27.72 -23.17 46.12
C GLY A 345 28.26 -24.61 45.96
N GLY A 346 28.08 -25.24 44.80
CA GLY A 346 28.72 -26.53 44.49
C GLY A 346 30.26 -26.49 44.59
N GLU A 347 30.93 -27.64 44.48
CA GLU A 347 32.40 -27.71 44.52
C GLU A 347 33.06 -26.88 43.40
N LYS A 348 34.17 -26.20 43.75
CA LYS A 348 34.92 -25.39 42.78
C LYS A 348 35.64 -26.31 41.79
N PRO A 349 35.40 -26.19 40.48
CA PRO A 349 36.10 -27.02 39.50
C PRO A 349 37.62 -26.73 39.46
N GLU A 350 38.44 -27.78 39.31
CA GLU A 350 39.92 -27.70 39.31
C GLU A 350 40.51 -26.75 38.26
N PRO A 351 41.56 -25.97 38.53
CA PRO A 351 42.13 -25.03 37.56
C PRO A 351 42.77 -25.75 36.35
N SER A 352 42.52 -25.22 35.14
CA SER A 352 43.10 -25.72 33.88
C SER A 352 43.65 -24.54 33.09
N SER A 353 44.75 -24.69 32.36
CA SER A 353 45.31 -23.66 31.47
C SER A 353 44.29 -23.14 30.43
N GLU A 354 43.40 -24.02 29.95
CA GLU A 354 42.35 -23.71 28.97
C GLU A 354 41.08 -23.05 29.58
N HIS A 355 41.11 -22.63 30.85
CA HIS A 355 39.93 -22.25 31.62
C HIS A 355 39.10 -21.14 30.94
N THR A 356 39.74 -20.03 30.57
CA THR A 356 39.06 -18.85 30.00
C THR A 356 38.37 -19.18 28.69
N MET A 357 39.03 -19.96 27.82
CA MET A 357 38.49 -20.39 26.53
C MET A 357 37.26 -21.29 26.71
N LEU A 358 37.37 -22.31 27.57
CA LEU A 358 36.26 -23.24 27.86
C LEU A 358 35.07 -22.53 28.52
N MET A 359 35.32 -21.54 29.37
CA MET A 359 34.29 -20.72 30.00
C MET A 359 33.59 -19.82 29.00
N LEU A 360 34.34 -19.08 28.17
CA LEU A 360 33.78 -18.16 27.18
C LEU A 360 32.94 -18.91 26.14
N TYR A 361 33.48 -20.01 25.59
CA TYR A 361 32.73 -20.88 24.68
C TYR A 361 31.53 -21.54 25.37
N GLY A 362 31.69 -22.01 26.61
CA GLY A 362 30.63 -22.65 27.38
C GLY A 362 29.46 -21.72 27.66
N ALA A 363 29.74 -20.48 28.06
CA ALA A 363 28.76 -19.41 28.25
C ALA A 363 28.09 -19.04 26.93
N GLY A 364 28.86 -18.80 25.87
CA GLY A 364 28.35 -18.48 24.54
C GLY A 364 27.43 -19.56 23.98
N ASN A 365 27.86 -20.83 24.00
CA ASN A 365 27.04 -21.96 23.58
C ASN A 365 25.79 -22.12 24.46
N TRP A 366 25.88 -21.87 25.77
CA TRP A 366 24.71 -21.95 26.65
C TRP A 366 23.69 -20.85 26.35
N VAL A 367 24.12 -19.59 26.26
CA VAL A 367 23.27 -18.45 25.90
C VAL A 367 22.65 -18.67 24.52
N PHE A 368 23.46 -19.09 23.53
CA PHE A 368 22.96 -19.38 22.19
C PHE A 368 21.95 -20.54 22.18
N THR A 369 22.23 -21.65 22.85
CA THR A 369 21.32 -22.81 22.88
C THR A 369 20.00 -22.46 23.59
N VAL A 370 20.05 -21.77 24.73
CA VAL A 370 18.86 -21.33 25.47
C VAL A 370 18.10 -20.27 24.69
N GLY A 371 18.79 -19.31 24.09
CA GLY A 371 18.21 -18.25 23.26
C GLY A 371 17.53 -18.80 22.01
N LEU A 372 18.17 -19.72 21.29
CA LEU A 372 17.61 -20.37 20.12
C LEU A 372 16.38 -21.22 20.48
N LEU A 373 16.47 -22.05 21.52
CA LEU A 373 15.33 -22.86 21.99
C LEU A 373 14.19 -21.97 22.50
N GLY A 374 14.50 -20.89 23.21
CA GLY A 374 13.52 -19.92 23.69
C GLY A 374 12.83 -19.19 22.53
N LEU A 375 13.58 -18.79 21.52
CA LEU A 375 13.04 -18.15 20.31
C LEU A 375 12.17 -19.11 19.50
N MET A 376 12.62 -20.36 19.30
CA MET A 376 11.83 -21.40 18.63
C MET A 376 10.56 -21.73 19.43
N SER A 377 10.64 -21.82 20.75
CA SER A 377 9.47 -22.03 21.62
C SER A 377 8.52 -20.85 21.58
N PHE A 378 9.03 -19.62 21.54
CA PHE A 378 8.21 -18.43 21.44
C PHE A 378 7.49 -18.36 20.09
N GLN A 379 8.20 -18.59 18.98
CA GLN A 379 7.59 -18.66 17.65
C GLN A 379 6.57 -19.79 17.54
N ALA A 380 6.91 -20.98 18.06
CA ALA A 380 5.97 -22.09 18.14
C ALA A 380 4.75 -21.71 18.98
N SER A 381 4.93 -21.02 20.12
CA SER A 381 3.80 -20.58 20.93
C SER A 381 2.90 -19.59 20.20
N VAL A 382 3.45 -18.63 19.46
CA VAL A 382 2.68 -17.68 18.65
C VAL A 382 1.92 -18.38 17.51
N TYR A 383 2.59 -19.32 16.83
CA TYR A 383 2.00 -20.07 15.71
C TYR A 383 0.93 -21.08 16.18
N LEU A 384 1.21 -21.84 17.23
CA LEU A 384 0.24 -22.76 17.82
C LEU A 384 -0.91 -22.00 18.50
N GLN A 385 -0.67 -20.81 19.04
CA GLN A 385 -1.72 -19.94 19.57
C GLN A 385 -2.68 -19.48 18.48
N SER A 386 -2.19 -19.14 17.27
CA SER A 386 -3.09 -18.75 16.17
C SER A 386 -3.93 -19.92 15.64
N MET A 387 -3.46 -21.17 15.75
CA MET A 387 -4.22 -22.36 15.35
C MET A 387 -5.15 -22.93 16.44
N MET A 388 -4.67 -23.01 17.69
CA MET A 388 -5.29 -23.78 18.78
C MET A 388 -5.51 -22.96 20.07
N GLY A 389 -5.30 -21.65 20.02
CA GLY A 389 -5.41 -20.76 21.18
C GLY A 389 -4.46 -21.17 22.32
N ILE A 390 -4.97 -21.17 23.54
CA ILE A 390 -4.21 -21.47 24.77
C ILE A 390 -3.68 -22.91 24.77
N GLY A 391 -4.41 -23.86 24.17
CA GLY A 391 -3.94 -25.24 24.01
C GLY A 391 -2.62 -25.30 23.26
N GLY A 392 -2.44 -24.39 22.30
CA GLY A 392 -1.19 -24.21 21.57
C GLY A 392 -0.03 -23.68 22.41
N VAL A 393 -0.30 -22.70 23.30
CA VAL A 393 0.70 -22.18 24.25
C VAL A 393 1.12 -23.24 25.25
N MET A 394 0.17 -24.00 25.81
CA MET A 394 0.45 -25.11 26.71
C MET A 394 1.23 -26.23 26.01
N ALA A 395 0.90 -26.55 24.76
CA ALA A 395 1.64 -27.52 23.96
C ALA A 395 3.07 -27.04 23.66
N ALA A 396 3.26 -25.77 23.29
CA ALA A 396 4.58 -25.18 23.07
C ALA A 396 5.43 -25.16 24.35
N PHE A 397 4.83 -24.77 25.48
CA PHE A 397 5.50 -24.80 26.79
C PHE A 397 5.82 -26.23 27.23
N GLY A 398 4.90 -27.18 27.02
CA GLY A 398 5.12 -28.60 27.27
C GLY A 398 6.27 -29.16 26.44
N PHE A 399 6.32 -28.81 25.15
CA PHE A 399 7.40 -29.18 24.24
C PHE A 399 8.75 -28.55 24.65
N PHE A 400 8.77 -27.26 25.00
CA PHE A 400 9.96 -26.58 25.51
C PHE A 400 10.43 -27.21 26.82
N SER A 401 9.53 -27.50 27.76
CA SER A 401 9.86 -28.18 29.00
C SER A 401 10.45 -29.58 28.75
N LEU A 402 9.84 -30.37 27.86
CA LEU A 402 10.31 -31.71 27.52
C LEU A 402 11.73 -31.68 26.90
N THR A 403 11.98 -30.75 25.97
CA THR A 403 13.27 -30.62 25.26
C THR A 403 14.37 -30.03 26.14
N THR A 404 14.04 -29.07 27.00
CA THR A 404 15.00 -28.42 27.89
C THR A 404 15.27 -29.20 29.18
N LYS A 405 14.35 -30.04 29.66
CA LYS A 405 14.52 -30.83 30.89
C LYS A 405 15.83 -31.62 30.91
N ASN A 406 16.18 -32.27 29.81
CA ASN A 406 17.45 -33.00 29.68
C ASN A 406 18.68 -32.08 29.53
N TYR A 407 18.49 -30.85 29.05
CA TYR A 407 19.55 -29.84 28.94
C TYR A 407 19.87 -29.17 30.29
N PHE A 408 18.86 -28.98 31.14
CA PHE A 408 19.04 -28.46 32.50
C PHE A 408 19.28 -29.57 33.55
N LYS A 409 19.17 -30.84 33.17
CA LYS A 409 19.57 -31.98 33.99
C LYS A 409 21.08 -31.90 34.25
N GLY A 410 21.46 -31.43 35.44
CA GLY A 410 22.84 -31.18 35.85
C GLY A 410 23.11 -29.78 36.39
N THR A 411 22.42 -28.73 35.90
CA THR A 411 22.41 -27.39 36.52
C THR A 411 21.46 -27.37 37.72
N LEU A 412 20.26 -27.94 37.57
CA LEU A 412 19.24 -28.11 38.62
C LEU A 412 19.19 -29.53 39.22
N GLY A 413 20.30 -30.30 39.15
CA GLY A 413 20.33 -31.72 39.53
C GLY A 413 20.03 -32.03 41.02
N GLU A 414 19.81 -33.32 41.32
CA GLU A 414 19.29 -33.99 42.54
C GLU A 414 19.45 -33.32 43.93
N ASN A 415 20.45 -32.46 44.11
CA ASN A 415 20.72 -31.73 45.35
C ASN A 415 20.22 -30.26 45.33
N PHE A 416 19.43 -29.83 44.34
CA PHE A 416 18.89 -28.46 44.29
C PHE A 416 18.02 -28.13 45.53
N SER A 417 17.21 -29.09 45.99
CA SER A 417 16.36 -28.92 47.18
C SER A 417 17.18 -28.84 48.48
N THR A 418 18.27 -29.60 48.59
CA THR A 418 19.16 -29.59 49.76
C THR A 418 20.03 -28.33 49.79
N MET A 419 20.53 -27.87 48.65
CA MET A 419 21.31 -26.64 48.52
C MET A 419 20.49 -25.36 48.80
N PHE A 420 19.21 -25.32 48.41
CA PHE A 420 18.31 -24.19 48.70
C PHE A 420 18.04 -24.03 50.21
N ARG A 421 17.97 -25.15 50.97
CA ARG A 421 17.79 -25.13 52.43
C ARG A 421 19.06 -24.73 53.20
N LEU A 422 20.23 -25.16 52.74
CA LEU A 422 21.50 -24.99 53.47
C LEU A 422 22.18 -23.63 53.27
N ARG A 423 21.87 -22.88 52.20
CA ARG A 423 22.61 -21.66 51.82
C ARG A 423 21.69 -20.46 51.55
N LYS A 424 20.78 -20.20 52.49
CA LYS A 424 19.75 -19.15 52.44
C LYS A 424 20.29 -17.76 52.08
N LEU A 425 21.52 -17.42 52.50
CA LEU A 425 22.13 -16.10 52.22
C LEU A 425 22.35 -15.85 50.72
N ARG A 426 22.79 -16.86 49.94
CA ARG A 426 23.01 -16.70 48.49
C ARG A 426 21.70 -16.68 47.71
N VAL A 427 20.72 -17.47 48.15
CA VAL A 427 19.35 -17.42 47.63
C VAL A 427 18.73 -16.06 47.90
N PHE A 428 18.92 -15.51 49.10
CA PHE A 428 18.45 -14.18 49.47
C PHE A 428 19.14 -13.09 48.65
N LEU A 429 20.46 -13.18 48.44
CA LEU A 429 21.20 -12.24 47.59
C LEU A 429 20.71 -12.32 46.13
N GLY A 430 20.48 -13.52 45.60
CA GLY A 430 19.93 -13.72 44.26
C GLY A 430 18.50 -13.20 44.12
N LEU A 431 17.66 -13.40 45.13
CA LEU A 431 16.32 -12.85 45.20
C LEU A 431 16.34 -11.32 45.34
N ALA A 432 17.25 -10.77 46.13
CA ALA A 432 17.44 -9.32 46.28
C ALA A 432 17.93 -8.68 44.98
N VAL A 433 18.81 -9.33 44.22
CA VAL A 433 19.21 -8.89 42.89
C VAL A 433 18.03 -8.95 41.92
N LEU A 434 17.23 -10.02 41.94
CA LEU A 434 16.03 -10.14 41.09
C LEU A 434 14.98 -9.08 41.44
N VAL A 435 14.72 -8.85 42.72
CA VAL A 435 13.84 -7.79 43.22
C VAL A 435 14.40 -6.42 42.84
N GLY A 436 15.71 -6.22 42.96
CA GLY A 436 16.40 -5.01 42.51
C GLY A 436 16.21 -4.75 41.02
N ILE A 437 16.31 -5.78 40.18
CA ILE A 437 16.05 -5.70 38.73
C ILE A 437 14.58 -5.38 38.45
N LEU A 438 13.64 -6.03 39.15
CA LEU A 438 12.21 -5.77 39.00
C LEU A 438 11.79 -4.39 39.54
N ALA A 439 12.58 -3.81 40.45
CA ALA A 439 12.39 -2.47 40.99
C ALA A 439 13.01 -1.37 40.12
N ILE A 440 13.78 -1.71 39.07
CA ILE A 440 14.32 -0.71 38.15
C ILE A 440 13.15 0.04 37.51
N PRO A 441 13.08 1.38 37.67
CA PRO A 441 12.04 2.18 37.07
C PRO A 441 12.29 2.31 35.57
N ILE A 442 11.38 1.78 34.76
CA ILE A 442 11.44 1.86 33.30
C ILE A 442 10.27 2.72 32.82
N HIS A 443 10.51 3.55 31.78
CA HIS A 443 9.44 4.29 31.13
C HIS A 443 8.64 3.32 30.25
N ASP A 444 7.32 3.33 30.39
CA ASP A 444 6.45 2.61 29.48
C ASP A 444 6.64 3.16 28.05
N ARG A 445 6.67 2.25 27.06
CA ARG A 445 7.00 2.56 25.66
C ARG A 445 5.74 2.67 24.79
N ALA A 446 4.68 3.26 25.32
CA ALA A 446 3.51 3.56 24.53
C ALA A 446 3.86 4.66 23.50
N GLY A 447 3.68 4.35 22.23
CA GLY A 447 4.02 5.25 21.14
C GLY A 447 3.64 4.68 19.79
N GLY A 448 3.64 5.53 18.78
CA GLY A 448 3.19 5.18 17.44
C GLY A 448 3.90 5.99 16.38
N GLU A 449 3.81 5.52 15.14
CA GLU A 449 4.17 6.37 14.01
C GLU A 449 3.17 7.50 13.89
N PHE A 450 3.67 8.71 13.66
CA PHE A 450 2.82 9.86 13.40
C PHE A 450 3.10 10.46 12.04
N HIS A 451 2.10 11.14 11.51
CA HIS A 451 2.25 12.03 10.38
C HIS A 451 1.62 13.38 10.71
N VAL A 452 2.25 14.44 10.22
CA VAL A 452 1.83 15.82 10.47
C VAL A 452 0.84 16.27 9.42
N ARG A 453 -0.25 16.89 9.85
CA ARG A 453 -1.30 17.44 9.00
C ARG A 453 -1.58 18.88 9.41
N PRO A 454 -2.08 19.71 8.48
CA PRO A 454 -2.56 21.04 8.84
C PRO A 454 -3.87 20.94 9.61
N VAL A 455 -4.09 21.85 10.56
CA VAL A 455 -5.39 21.98 11.25
C VAL A 455 -6.46 22.48 10.27
N VAL A 456 -6.10 23.44 9.41
CA VAL A 456 -6.97 23.98 8.37
C VAL A 456 -6.36 23.70 7.01
N ARG A 457 -7.09 22.95 6.18
CA ARG A 457 -6.77 22.70 4.76
C ARG A 457 -7.94 23.13 3.90
N ARG A 458 -7.73 24.11 3.02
CA ARG A 458 -8.76 24.62 2.10
C ARG A 458 -8.27 24.53 0.67
N GLU A 459 -9.07 23.87 -0.15
CA GLU A 459 -8.84 23.79 -1.58
C GLU A 459 -9.57 24.96 -2.26
N VAL A 460 -8.82 25.85 -2.90
CA VAL A 460 -9.37 26.96 -3.68
C VAL A 460 -9.67 26.44 -5.08
N ARG A 461 -10.94 26.54 -5.47
CA ARG A 461 -11.46 26.04 -6.74
C ARG A 461 -11.79 27.18 -7.69
N ALA A 462 -11.72 26.89 -8.99
CA ALA A 462 -12.08 27.84 -10.03
C ALA A 462 -13.59 28.17 -9.96
N PRO A 463 -13.98 29.43 -9.75
CA PRO A 463 -15.40 29.81 -9.70
C PRO A 463 -16.06 29.79 -11.09
N ILE A 464 -15.28 29.98 -12.15
CA ILE A 464 -15.69 30.01 -13.56
C ILE A 464 -14.69 29.24 -14.43
N ALA A 465 -15.11 28.87 -15.64
CA ALA A 465 -14.22 28.27 -16.63
C ALA A 465 -13.50 29.35 -17.45
N GLY A 466 -12.20 29.14 -17.74
CA GLY A 466 -11.38 30.08 -18.49
C GLY A 466 -9.89 29.76 -18.41
N PHE A 467 -9.05 30.66 -18.90
CA PHE A 467 -7.59 30.51 -18.85
C PHE A 467 -7.01 31.28 -17.67
N LEU A 468 -6.07 30.67 -16.94
CA LEU A 468 -5.34 31.39 -15.89
C LEU A 468 -4.42 32.43 -16.53
N ARG A 469 -4.69 33.72 -16.32
CA ARG A 469 -3.92 34.82 -16.92
C ARG A 469 -2.78 35.28 -16.03
N GLU A 470 -3.08 35.50 -14.76
CA GLU A 470 -2.13 36.01 -13.75
C GLU A 470 -2.28 35.21 -12.46
N ILE A 471 -1.15 34.93 -11.82
CA ILE A 471 -1.08 34.25 -10.53
C ILE A 471 -0.16 35.07 -9.63
N ASN A 472 -0.70 35.60 -8.53
CA ASN A 472 -0.03 36.60 -7.68
C ASN A 472 0.71 35.99 -6.48
N ALA A 473 0.64 34.68 -6.30
CA ALA A 473 1.28 33.96 -5.20
C ALA A 473 1.80 32.61 -5.69
N ASP A 474 2.88 32.12 -5.11
CA ASP A 474 3.48 30.82 -5.47
C ASP A 474 3.56 29.88 -4.26
N GLU A 475 4.03 28.66 -4.51
CA GLU A 475 4.33 27.70 -3.46
C GLU A 475 5.21 28.32 -2.36
N GLY A 476 4.75 28.24 -1.11
CA GLY A 476 5.46 28.76 0.06
C GLY A 476 5.08 30.19 0.47
N ASP A 477 4.37 30.94 -0.36
CA ASP A 477 3.96 32.32 -0.02
C ASP A 477 2.84 32.31 1.04
N LEU A 478 2.96 33.21 2.03
CA LEU A 478 1.91 33.46 3.01
C LEU A 478 0.92 34.48 2.45
N VAL A 479 -0.35 34.09 2.35
CA VAL A 479 -1.45 34.92 1.83
C VAL A 479 -2.46 35.23 2.92
N ALA A 480 -2.94 36.47 2.96
CA ALA A 480 -4.01 36.88 3.87
C ALA A 480 -5.38 36.40 3.38
N ALA A 481 -6.39 36.39 4.26
CA ALA A 481 -7.77 36.21 3.83
C ALA A 481 -8.17 37.37 2.88
N ASP A 482 -9.03 37.06 1.90
CA ASP A 482 -9.50 37.94 0.83
C ASP A 482 -8.45 38.52 -0.13
N SER A 483 -7.18 38.13 -0.02
CA SER A 483 -6.16 38.54 -0.98
C SER A 483 -6.39 37.92 -2.36
N GLN A 484 -6.02 38.64 -3.42
CA GLN A 484 -6.07 38.14 -4.80
C GLN A 484 -5.03 37.05 -5.01
N LEU A 485 -5.47 35.86 -5.45
CA LEU A 485 -4.61 34.72 -5.74
C LEU A 485 -4.32 34.59 -7.24
N ALA A 486 -5.36 34.64 -8.06
CA ALA A 486 -5.27 34.46 -9.49
C ALA A 486 -6.36 35.24 -10.23
N MET A 487 -6.09 35.53 -11.50
CA MET A 487 -7.05 36.10 -12.44
C MET A 487 -7.34 35.08 -13.55
N ILE A 488 -8.62 34.74 -13.73
CA ILE A 488 -9.10 33.88 -14.81
C ILE A 488 -9.60 34.77 -15.95
N GLU A 489 -8.98 34.66 -17.11
CA GLU A 489 -9.41 35.33 -18.32
C GLU A 489 -10.42 34.47 -19.10
N VAL A 490 -11.53 35.09 -19.45
CA VAL A 490 -12.56 34.52 -20.32
C VAL A 490 -12.58 35.37 -21.60
N PRO A 491 -11.98 34.89 -22.71
CA PRO A 491 -11.70 35.73 -23.88
C PRO A 491 -12.93 36.47 -24.44
N GLU A 492 -14.10 35.85 -24.41
CA GLU A 492 -15.32 36.41 -25.01
C GLU A 492 -16.14 37.30 -24.06
N LEU A 493 -15.83 37.30 -22.75
CA LEU A 493 -16.71 37.90 -21.74
C LEU A 493 -16.87 39.41 -21.90
N THR A 494 -15.77 40.13 -22.18
CA THR A 494 -15.79 41.58 -22.40
C THR A 494 -16.59 41.96 -23.63
N SER A 495 -16.41 41.22 -24.73
CA SER A 495 -17.19 41.38 -25.97
C SER A 495 -18.68 41.11 -25.75
N ASN A 496 -19.02 40.06 -25.01
CA ASN A 496 -20.39 39.72 -24.66
C ASN A 496 -21.06 40.80 -23.79
N ILE A 497 -20.35 41.36 -22.81
CA ILE A 497 -20.84 42.48 -21.98
C ILE A 497 -21.08 43.72 -22.86
N ALA A 498 -20.14 44.06 -23.74
CA ALA A 498 -20.28 45.21 -24.63
C ALA A 498 -21.49 45.05 -25.57
N ARG A 499 -21.65 43.86 -26.19
CA ARG A 499 -22.81 43.54 -27.04
C ARG A 499 -24.12 43.69 -26.28
N LYS A 500 -24.22 43.15 -25.05
CA LYS A 500 -25.44 43.27 -24.24
C LYS A 500 -25.76 44.71 -23.83
N LYS A 501 -24.75 45.53 -23.53
CA LYS A 501 -24.96 46.97 -23.29
C LYS A 501 -25.51 47.69 -24.53
N SER A 502 -25.04 47.34 -25.73
CA SER A 502 -25.58 47.88 -26.98
C SER A 502 -27.02 47.46 -27.23
N GLU A 503 -27.36 46.19 -27.00
CA GLU A 503 -28.75 45.70 -27.09
C GLU A 503 -29.69 46.41 -26.10
N ILE A 504 -29.23 46.69 -24.87
CA ILE A 504 -29.99 47.48 -23.89
C ILE A 504 -30.19 48.90 -24.40
N ALA A 505 -29.15 49.57 -24.89
CA ALA A 505 -29.25 50.93 -25.41
C ALA A 505 -30.22 51.04 -26.60
N GLU A 506 -30.26 50.03 -27.46
CA GLU A 506 -31.22 49.92 -28.57
C GLU A 506 -32.66 49.79 -28.04
N SER A 507 -32.90 48.87 -27.10
CA SER A 507 -34.22 48.66 -26.49
C SER A 507 -34.69 49.90 -25.70
N GLU A 508 -33.79 50.59 -25.00
CA GLU A 508 -34.08 51.87 -24.33
C GLU A 508 -34.46 52.98 -25.31
N ALA A 509 -33.78 53.06 -26.47
CA ALA A 509 -34.13 54.01 -27.52
C ALA A 509 -35.52 53.71 -28.12
N LEU A 510 -35.83 52.43 -28.34
CA LEU A 510 -37.14 52.00 -28.82
C LEU A 510 -38.24 52.29 -27.80
N LEU A 511 -38.00 52.01 -26.52
CA LEU A 511 -38.95 52.29 -25.45
C LEU A 511 -39.20 53.79 -25.30
N ARG A 512 -38.16 54.64 -25.41
CA ARG A 512 -38.31 56.10 -25.46
C ARG A 512 -39.19 56.53 -26.62
N ARG A 513 -38.98 55.96 -27.82
CA ARG A 513 -39.82 56.24 -28.99
C ARG A 513 -41.28 55.85 -28.77
N LEU A 514 -41.56 54.68 -28.20
CA LEU A 514 -42.92 54.23 -27.88
C LEU A 514 -43.59 55.13 -26.83
N ASN A 515 -42.85 55.57 -25.81
CA ASN A 515 -43.36 56.46 -24.76
C ASN A 515 -43.63 57.88 -25.25
N CYS A 516 -42.84 58.41 -26.19
CA CYS A 516 -43.06 59.74 -26.76
C CYS A 516 -44.29 59.82 -27.67
N GLY A 517 -44.75 58.70 -28.22
CA GLY A 517 -45.92 58.66 -29.09
C GLY A 517 -45.72 59.39 -30.43
N PRO A 518 -46.81 59.70 -31.15
CA PRO A 518 -46.74 60.44 -32.41
C PRO A 518 -46.29 61.88 -32.20
N ARG A 519 -45.73 62.47 -33.25
CA ARG A 519 -45.16 63.83 -33.18
C ARG A 519 -46.28 64.85 -33.01
N VAL A 520 -46.01 65.93 -32.27
CA VAL A 520 -46.96 67.05 -32.12
C VAL A 520 -47.34 67.63 -33.48
N GLU A 521 -46.41 67.65 -34.43
CA GLU A 521 -46.64 68.05 -35.83
C GLU A 521 -47.73 67.20 -36.50
N GLU A 522 -47.69 65.88 -36.34
CA GLU A 522 -48.67 64.94 -36.92
C GLU A 522 -50.06 65.13 -36.28
N ILE A 523 -50.12 65.36 -34.96
CA ILE A 523 -51.36 65.64 -34.23
C ILE A 523 -51.97 66.97 -34.70
N ASN A 524 -51.14 68.01 -34.86
CA ASN A 524 -51.58 69.32 -35.32
C ASN A 524 -52.07 69.27 -36.77
N GLU A 525 -51.36 68.56 -37.65
CA GLU A 525 -51.79 68.35 -39.04
C GLU A 525 -53.18 67.67 -39.10
N GLN A 526 -53.42 66.66 -38.26
CA GLN A 526 -54.75 66.04 -38.20
C GLN A 526 -55.82 66.97 -37.60
N LYS A 527 -55.47 67.79 -36.60
CA LYS A 527 -56.40 68.80 -36.06
C LYS A 527 -56.79 69.83 -37.12
N GLU A 528 -55.83 70.29 -37.93
CA GLU A 528 -56.11 71.17 -39.08
C GLU A 528 -56.99 70.47 -40.13
N ARG A 529 -56.78 69.16 -40.36
CA ARG A 529 -57.65 68.37 -41.23
C ARG A 529 -59.09 68.29 -40.70
N ILE A 530 -59.28 68.14 -39.39
CA ILE A 530 -60.60 68.16 -38.75
C ILE A 530 -61.22 69.55 -38.86
N GLN A 531 -60.47 70.63 -38.62
CA GLN A 531 -60.96 72.00 -38.79
C GLN A 531 -61.45 72.24 -40.22
N ARG A 532 -60.66 71.85 -41.22
CA ARG A 532 -61.05 71.90 -42.64
C ARG A 532 -62.31 71.09 -42.90
N ALA A 533 -62.37 69.84 -42.43
CA ALA A 533 -63.55 68.98 -42.62
C ALA A 533 -64.81 69.55 -41.95
N THR A 534 -64.68 70.17 -40.77
CA THR A 534 -65.77 70.81 -40.04
C THR A 534 -66.30 72.03 -40.81
N HIS A 535 -65.41 72.87 -41.33
CA HIS A 535 -65.78 74.00 -42.17
C HIS A 535 -66.54 73.56 -43.43
N TRP A 536 -66.07 72.51 -44.11
CA TRP A 536 -66.79 71.94 -45.28
C TRP A 536 -68.16 71.37 -44.92
N LYS A 537 -68.31 70.74 -43.74
CA LYS A 537 -69.61 70.27 -43.24
C LYS A 537 -70.56 71.45 -43.01
N GLN A 538 -70.12 72.51 -42.32
CA GLN A 538 -70.92 73.70 -42.06
C GLN A 538 -71.36 74.41 -43.35
N LEU A 539 -70.47 74.46 -44.34
CA LEU A 539 -70.82 75.00 -45.66
C LEU A 539 -71.90 74.14 -46.33
N ALA A 540 -71.76 72.81 -46.32
CA ALA A 540 -72.75 71.90 -46.88
C ALA A 540 -74.11 71.98 -46.14
N GLU A 541 -74.13 72.15 -44.82
CA GLU A 541 -75.35 72.40 -44.03
C GLU A 541 -76.03 73.71 -44.44
N SER A 542 -75.24 74.78 -44.59
CA SER A 542 -75.73 76.10 -45.00
C SER A 542 -76.28 76.08 -46.44
N ASP A 543 -75.62 75.34 -47.33
CA ASP A 543 -76.07 75.15 -48.72
C ASP A 543 -77.34 74.32 -48.78
N LEU A 544 -77.48 73.28 -47.95
CA LEU A 544 -78.71 72.50 -47.81
C LEU A 544 -79.86 73.37 -47.28
N GLN A 545 -79.62 74.23 -46.29
CA GLN A 545 -80.63 75.16 -45.78
C GLN A 545 -81.07 76.16 -46.87
N ARG A 546 -80.13 76.74 -47.61
CA ARG A 546 -80.45 77.62 -48.74
C ARG A 546 -81.22 76.88 -49.85
N ALA A 547 -80.84 75.65 -50.16
CA ALA A 547 -81.54 74.82 -51.13
C ALA A 547 -82.97 74.48 -50.68
N ARG A 548 -83.19 74.20 -49.39
CA ARG A 548 -84.53 73.98 -48.81
C ARG A 548 -85.40 75.23 -48.92
N LEU A 549 -84.86 76.41 -48.62
CA LEU A 549 -85.59 77.66 -48.77
C LEU A 549 -85.92 77.96 -50.24
N SER A 550 -84.97 77.77 -51.16
CA SER A 550 -85.20 77.92 -52.61
C SER A 550 -86.29 76.95 -53.10
N LEU A 551 -86.25 75.69 -52.66
CA LEU A 551 -87.26 74.69 -53.00
C LEU A 551 -88.66 75.12 -52.53
N VAL A 552 -88.79 75.64 -51.31
CA VAL A 552 -90.09 76.13 -50.80
C VAL A 552 -90.60 77.30 -51.65
N GLN A 553 -89.74 78.24 -52.03
CA GLN A 553 -90.12 79.38 -52.89
C GLN A 553 -90.50 78.92 -54.31
N GLU A 554 -89.72 78.02 -54.91
CA GLU A 554 -89.97 77.43 -56.22
C GLU A 554 -91.29 76.65 -56.25
N LEU A 555 -91.54 75.81 -55.23
CA LEU A 555 -92.79 75.07 -55.10
C LEU A 555 -93.99 76.01 -54.90
N ALA A 556 -93.86 77.08 -54.11
CA ALA A 556 -94.93 78.07 -53.95
C ALA A 556 -95.23 78.80 -55.27
N ALA A 557 -94.21 79.12 -56.06
CA ALA A 557 -94.38 79.74 -57.38
C ALA A 557 -95.03 78.77 -58.39
N LEU A 558 -94.65 77.50 -58.37
CA LEU A 558 -95.27 76.44 -59.18
C LEU A 558 -96.69 76.13 -58.72
N GLU A 559 -96.98 76.18 -57.42
CA GLU A 559 -98.33 76.02 -56.90
C GLU A 559 -99.25 77.14 -57.40
N LEU A 560 -98.75 78.39 -57.39
CA LEU A 560 -99.48 79.51 -57.98
C LEU A 560 -99.69 79.35 -59.49
N SER A 561 -98.71 78.80 -60.23
CA SER A 561 -98.87 78.53 -61.67
C SER A 561 -99.92 77.44 -61.92
N VAL A 562 -99.94 76.39 -61.10
CA VAL A 562 -100.97 75.34 -61.10
C VAL A 562 -102.34 75.93 -60.77
N GLN A 563 -102.46 76.79 -59.76
CA GLN A 563 -103.72 77.46 -59.40
C GLN A 563 -104.24 78.33 -60.55
N ARG A 564 -103.36 79.11 -61.21
CA ARG A 564 -103.73 79.92 -62.39
C ARG A 564 -104.17 79.05 -63.56
N ALA A 565 -103.45 77.96 -63.84
CA ALA A 565 -103.82 77.03 -64.91
C ALA A 565 -105.18 76.35 -64.63
N LYS A 566 -105.44 75.93 -63.38
CA LYS A 566 -106.73 75.38 -62.95
C LYS A 566 -107.87 76.39 -63.08
N ALA A 567 -107.68 77.62 -62.59
CA ALA A 567 -108.67 78.67 -62.74
C ALA A 567 -108.97 78.97 -64.23
N GLN A 568 -107.97 78.88 -65.11
CA GLN A 568 -108.16 79.03 -66.54
C GLN A 568 -108.94 77.86 -67.17
N VAL A 569 -108.73 76.63 -66.69
CA VAL A 569 -109.54 75.46 -67.05
C VAL A 569 -110.99 75.66 -66.62
N GLU A 570 -111.24 76.08 -65.39
CA GLU A 570 -112.57 76.36 -64.85
C GLU A 570 -113.28 77.45 -65.68
N TYR A 571 -112.64 78.60 -65.87
CA TYR A 571 -113.18 79.69 -66.69
C TYR A 571 -113.50 79.24 -68.13
N ARG A 572 -112.59 78.50 -68.78
CA ARG A 572 -112.82 77.98 -70.14
C ARG A 572 -113.90 76.90 -70.16
N SER A 573 -114.06 76.12 -69.09
CA SER A 573 -115.12 75.11 -68.97
C SER A 573 -116.50 75.75 -68.82
N GLU A 574 -116.62 76.83 -68.05
CA GLU A 574 -117.86 77.60 -67.89
C GLU A 574 -118.26 78.27 -69.20
N ILE A 575 -117.32 78.92 -69.89
CA ILE A 575 -117.55 79.47 -71.23
C ILE A 575 -117.96 78.37 -72.19
N LEU A 576 -117.26 77.24 -72.19
CA LEU A 576 -117.60 76.12 -73.08
C LEU A 576 -119.03 75.62 -72.80
N ALA A 577 -119.44 75.47 -71.54
CA ALA A 577 -120.79 75.06 -71.17
C ALA A 577 -121.86 76.07 -71.62
N GLN A 578 -121.58 77.37 -71.50
CA GLN A 578 -122.47 78.42 -72.02
C GLN A 578 -122.57 78.38 -73.55
N MET A 579 -121.43 78.24 -74.24
CA MET A 579 -121.37 78.19 -75.70
C MET A 579 -122.02 76.90 -76.24
N GLN A 580 -121.89 75.77 -75.54
CA GLN A 580 -122.62 74.54 -75.82
C GLN A 580 -124.13 74.78 -75.73
N SER A 581 -124.61 75.35 -74.64
CA SER A 581 -126.04 75.66 -74.49
C SER A 581 -126.57 76.63 -75.56
N LEU A 582 -125.75 77.56 -76.08
CA LEU A 582 -126.14 78.47 -77.17
C LEU A 582 -126.17 77.76 -78.52
N HIS A 583 -125.22 76.86 -78.78
CA HIS A 583 -125.19 76.03 -79.98
C HIS A 583 -126.40 75.10 -80.05
N ASP A 584 -126.73 74.44 -78.94
CA ASP A 584 -127.88 73.52 -78.84
C ASP A 584 -129.22 74.23 -79.12
N ARG A 585 -129.31 75.53 -78.86
CA ARG A 585 -130.48 76.39 -79.16
C ARG A 585 -130.44 77.00 -80.57
N GLY A 586 -129.48 76.61 -81.41
CA GLY A 586 -129.31 77.09 -82.79
C GLY A 586 -128.70 78.50 -82.92
N GLY A 587 -128.20 79.09 -81.84
CA GLY A 587 -127.69 80.48 -81.80
C GLY A 587 -126.19 80.65 -82.08
N LEU A 588 -125.44 79.56 -82.30
CA LEU A 588 -123.97 79.58 -82.48
C LEU A 588 -123.55 78.59 -83.58
N ALA A 589 -122.51 78.91 -84.38
CA ALA A 589 -121.98 78.02 -85.41
C ALA A 589 -121.09 76.90 -84.82
N GLY A 590 -121.18 75.68 -85.34
CA GLY A 590 -120.42 74.52 -84.82
C GLY A 590 -118.89 74.70 -84.84
N GLN A 591 -118.36 75.46 -85.81
CA GLN A 591 -116.93 75.77 -85.88
C GLN A 591 -116.45 76.63 -84.69
N GLN A 592 -117.29 77.55 -84.20
CA GLN A 592 -116.96 78.37 -83.03
C GLN A 592 -116.95 77.53 -81.74
N LEU A 593 -117.88 76.57 -81.62
CA LEU A 593 -117.90 75.63 -80.49
C LEU A 593 -116.62 74.79 -80.44
N LEU A 594 -116.16 74.27 -81.58
CA LEU A 594 -114.94 73.46 -81.68
C LEU A 594 -113.68 74.26 -81.29
N THR A 595 -113.62 75.56 -81.61
CA THR A 595 -112.55 76.44 -81.13
C THR A 595 -112.56 76.53 -79.59
N HIS A 596 -113.73 76.67 -78.96
CA HIS A 596 -113.84 76.70 -77.50
C HIS A 596 -113.52 75.34 -76.85
N GLN A 597 -113.89 74.22 -77.49
CA GLN A 597 -113.52 72.87 -77.04
C GLN A 597 -112.00 72.67 -77.05
N LYS A 598 -111.34 73.05 -78.16
CA LYS A 598 -109.89 72.99 -78.29
C LYS A 598 -109.21 73.87 -77.25
N ASN A 599 -109.68 75.10 -77.06
CA ASN A 599 -109.16 75.99 -76.02
C ASN A 599 -109.30 75.39 -74.61
N HIS A 600 -110.39 74.69 -74.30
CA HIS A 600 -110.51 73.98 -73.03
C HIS A 600 -109.50 72.82 -72.92
N GLN A 601 -109.35 72.00 -73.97
CA GLN A 601 -108.36 70.92 -74.00
C GLN A 601 -106.93 71.42 -73.82
N ASP A 602 -106.54 72.50 -74.51
CA ASP A 602 -105.22 73.13 -74.37
C ASP A 602 -104.98 73.57 -72.92
N ALA A 603 -105.99 74.16 -72.27
CA ALA A 603 -105.88 74.56 -70.85
C ALA A 603 -105.76 73.36 -69.89
N VAL A 604 -106.42 72.24 -70.18
CA VAL A 604 -106.28 70.99 -69.39
C VAL A 604 -104.87 70.42 -69.52
N LEU A 605 -104.29 70.43 -70.72
CA LEU A 605 -102.91 70.00 -70.95
C LEU A 605 -101.90 70.90 -70.23
N ASP A 606 -102.10 72.22 -70.30
CA ASP A 606 -101.26 73.19 -69.58
C ASP A 606 -101.35 72.99 -68.06
N ALA A 607 -102.53 72.71 -67.51
CA ALA A 607 -102.72 72.39 -66.09
C ALA A 607 -102.02 71.08 -65.69
N ASN A 608 -102.12 70.03 -66.49
CA ASN A 608 -101.42 68.76 -66.24
C ASN A 608 -99.90 68.92 -66.32
N ARG A 609 -99.40 69.74 -67.26
CA ARG A 609 -97.98 70.06 -67.37
C ARG A 609 -97.48 70.80 -66.14
N ALA A 610 -98.20 71.83 -65.68
CA ALA A 610 -97.86 72.56 -64.46
C ALA A 610 -97.83 71.64 -63.22
N VAL A 611 -98.79 70.70 -63.10
CA VAL A 611 -98.81 69.70 -62.01
C VAL A 611 -97.63 68.72 -62.10
N ALA A 612 -97.27 68.27 -63.31
CA ALA A 612 -96.14 67.37 -63.52
C ALA A 612 -94.79 68.04 -63.21
N GLU A 613 -94.61 69.30 -63.62
CA GLU A 613 -93.40 70.10 -63.31
C GLU A 613 -93.25 70.30 -61.80
N MET A 614 -94.34 70.60 -61.07
CA MET A 614 -94.33 70.69 -59.61
C MET A 614 -93.94 69.36 -58.94
N ARG A 615 -94.57 68.24 -59.33
CA ARG A 615 -94.27 66.91 -58.76
C ARG A 615 -92.85 66.44 -59.06
N ALA A 616 -92.33 66.73 -60.26
CA ALA A 616 -90.96 66.38 -60.62
C ALA A 616 -89.95 67.13 -59.74
N ARG A 617 -90.19 68.43 -59.51
CA ARG A 617 -89.33 69.25 -58.64
C ARG A 617 -89.42 68.83 -57.18
N GLU A 618 -90.61 68.49 -56.70
CA GLU A 618 -90.85 67.94 -55.36
C GLU A 618 -90.11 66.61 -55.15
N ALA A 619 -90.15 65.71 -56.13
CA ALA A 619 -89.46 64.42 -56.09
C ALA A 619 -87.92 64.55 -56.14
N GLU A 620 -87.38 65.50 -56.91
CA GLU A 620 -85.95 65.81 -56.91
C GLU A 620 -85.51 66.37 -55.54
N GLY A 621 -86.38 67.19 -54.93
CA GLY A 621 -86.21 67.70 -53.58
C GLY A 621 -84.85 68.37 -53.38
N VAL A 622 -84.12 67.90 -52.36
CA VAL A 622 -82.76 68.34 -52.03
C VAL A 622 -81.76 67.17 -51.88
N ILE A 623 -82.05 66.00 -52.47
CA ILE A 623 -81.30 64.74 -52.29
C ILE A 623 -79.79 64.92 -52.58
N ARG A 624 -79.43 65.70 -53.60
CA ARG A 624 -78.03 65.98 -53.94
C ARG A 624 -77.28 66.67 -52.79
N PHE A 625 -77.91 67.64 -52.13
CA PHE A 625 -77.32 68.38 -51.02
C PHE A 625 -77.29 67.54 -49.75
N GLU A 626 -78.30 66.70 -49.51
CA GLU A 626 -78.30 65.73 -48.40
C GLU A 626 -77.21 64.67 -48.55
N GLY A 627 -77.00 64.16 -49.77
CA GLY A 627 -75.91 63.23 -50.07
C GLY A 627 -74.52 63.85 -49.92
N GLU A 628 -74.35 65.11 -50.30
CA GLU A 628 -73.08 65.83 -50.09
C GLU A 628 -72.82 66.08 -48.60
N LEU A 629 -73.83 66.48 -47.83
CA LEU A 629 -73.72 66.60 -46.37
C LEU A 629 -73.27 65.28 -45.73
N ALA A 630 -73.94 64.16 -46.04
CA ALA A 630 -73.60 62.84 -45.51
C ALA A 630 -72.14 62.42 -45.83
N ARG A 631 -71.64 62.75 -47.02
CA ARG A 631 -70.23 62.52 -47.40
C ARG A 631 -69.27 63.34 -46.54
N ARG A 632 -69.58 64.62 -46.29
CA ARG A 632 -68.76 65.50 -45.43
C ARG A 632 -68.80 65.07 -43.97
N GLU A 633 -69.94 64.59 -43.48
CA GLU A 633 -70.07 64.01 -42.13
C GLU A 633 -69.21 62.77 -41.96
N LYS A 634 -69.23 61.84 -42.92
CA LYS A 634 -68.36 60.66 -42.89
C LYS A 634 -66.87 61.05 -42.91
N ALA A 635 -66.47 61.98 -43.79
CA ALA A 635 -65.09 62.42 -43.87
C ALA A 635 -64.60 63.09 -42.57
N LEU A 636 -65.47 63.84 -41.89
CA LEU A 636 -65.19 64.39 -40.56
C LEU A 636 -65.05 63.27 -39.52
N ALA A 637 -65.96 62.29 -39.51
CA ALA A 637 -65.90 61.16 -38.59
C ALA A 637 -64.62 60.32 -38.78
N ASP A 638 -64.22 60.06 -40.02
CA ASP A 638 -62.98 59.35 -40.34
C ASP A 638 -61.74 60.13 -39.87
N ALA A 639 -61.73 61.46 -40.05
CA ALA A 639 -60.64 62.34 -39.59
C ALA A 639 -60.55 62.40 -38.06
N VAL A 640 -61.70 62.48 -37.37
CA VAL A 640 -61.78 62.40 -35.89
C VAL A 640 -61.29 61.03 -35.42
N GLY A 641 -61.72 59.94 -36.05
CA GLY A 641 -61.24 58.58 -35.76
C GLY A 641 -59.72 58.46 -35.89
N ALA A 642 -59.14 59.01 -36.96
CA ALA A 642 -57.68 59.03 -37.15
C ALA A 642 -56.96 59.80 -36.03
N LEU A 643 -57.49 60.97 -35.62
CA LEU A 643 -56.93 61.73 -34.51
C LEU A 643 -57.01 60.95 -33.19
N THR A 644 -58.15 60.28 -32.90
CA THR A 644 -58.29 59.50 -31.66
C THR A 644 -57.28 58.35 -31.58
N LEU A 645 -56.94 57.71 -32.70
CA LEU A 645 -55.92 56.68 -32.75
C LEU A 645 -54.51 57.25 -32.56
N LEU A 646 -54.23 58.44 -33.10
CA LEU A 646 -52.95 59.12 -32.89
C LEU A 646 -52.80 59.61 -31.43
N GLU A 647 -53.84 60.19 -30.84
CA GLU A 647 -53.83 60.64 -29.44
C GLU A 647 -53.75 59.46 -28.44
N ALA A 648 -54.31 58.30 -28.79
CA ALA A 648 -54.14 57.07 -28.01
C ALA A 648 -52.68 56.56 -28.01
N GLY A 649 -51.86 56.97 -28.99
CA GLY A 649 -50.43 56.67 -29.07
C GLY A 649 -50.10 55.19 -29.25
N SER A 650 -48.95 54.77 -28.72
CA SER A 650 -48.54 53.36 -28.74
C SER A 650 -49.38 52.53 -27.77
N ARG A 651 -49.66 51.27 -28.16
CA ARG A 651 -50.43 50.34 -27.32
C ARG A 651 -49.67 50.03 -26.03
N ARG A 652 -50.39 49.87 -24.92
CA ARG A 652 -49.77 49.55 -23.63
C ARG A 652 -49.06 48.20 -23.67
N GLU A 653 -49.64 47.24 -24.39
CA GLU A 653 -49.08 45.92 -24.60
C GLU A 653 -47.71 45.98 -25.29
N ASP A 654 -47.52 46.89 -26.25
CA ASP A 654 -46.24 47.07 -26.96
C ASP A 654 -45.18 47.67 -26.03
N ILE A 655 -45.57 48.67 -25.22
CA ILE A 655 -44.70 49.30 -24.22
C ILE A 655 -44.29 48.28 -23.15
N ASP A 656 -45.24 47.50 -22.65
CA ASP A 656 -44.99 46.52 -21.60
C ASP A 656 -44.17 45.32 -22.12
N ALA A 657 -44.37 44.91 -23.37
CA ALA A 657 -43.53 43.91 -24.03
C ALA A 657 -42.07 44.38 -24.17
N GLU A 658 -41.84 45.63 -24.58
CA GLU A 658 -40.49 46.19 -24.67
C GLU A 658 -39.86 46.44 -23.29
N LYS A 659 -40.63 46.86 -22.28
CA LYS A 659 -40.15 46.91 -20.88
C LYS A 659 -39.70 45.53 -20.39
N ALA A 660 -40.49 44.48 -20.64
CA ALA A 660 -40.13 43.11 -20.28
C ALA A 660 -38.88 42.62 -21.01
N ARG A 661 -38.72 43.00 -22.29
CA ARG A 661 -37.50 42.73 -23.06
C ARG A 661 -36.28 43.42 -22.45
N LEU A 662 -36.39 44.69 -22.11
CA LEU A 662 -35.32 45.46 -21.46
C LEU A 662 -34.95 44.85 -20.10
N GLN A 663 -35.94 44.45 -19.29
CA GLN A 663 -35.71 43.80 -18.00
C GLN A 663 -34.91 42.50 -18.17
N ARG A 664 -35.29 41.65 -19.13
CA ARG A 664 -34.55 40.42 -19.46
C ARG A 664 -33.10 40.72 -19.86
N LEU A 665 -32.87 41.70 -20.73
CA LEU A 665 -31.51 42.10 -21.15
C LEU A 665 -30.68 42.60 -19.97
N ASN A 666 -31.28 43.33 -19.03
CA ASN A 666 -30.61 43.78 -17.81
C ASN A 666 -30.22 42.61 -16.89
N GLU A 667 -31.07 41.60 -16.72
CA GLU A 667 -30.73 40.41 -15.94
C GLU A 667 -29.62 39.58 -16.61
N GLU A 668 -29.62 39.47 -17.95
CA GLU A 668 -28.52 38.86 -18.71
C GLU A 668 -27.20 39.63 -18.52
N LEU A 669 -27.23 40.96 -18.60
CA LEU A 669 -26.06 41.80 -18.33
C LEU A 669 -25.56 41.60 -16.89
N LYS A 670 -26.46 41.57 -15.91
CA LYS A 670 -26.14 41.33 -14.50
C LYS A 670 -25.46 39.97 -14.31
N HIS A 671 -25.92 38.94 -15.01
CA HIS A 671 -25.28 37.62 -15.02
C HIS A 671 -23.84 37.68 -15.55
N LEU A 672 -23.61 38.36 -16.68
CA LEU A 672 -22.27 38.52 -17.26
C LEU A 672 -21.34 39.34 -16.34
N LEU A 673 -21.85 40.40 -15.71
CA LEU A 673 -21.09 41.18 -14.72
C LEU A 673 -20.75 40.35 -13.48
N HIS A 674 -21.64 39.45 -13.06
CA HIS A 674 -21.35 38.52 -11.98
C HIS A 674 -20.24 37.54 -12.37
N GLN A 675 -20.27 36.98 -13.59
CA GLN A 675 -19.17 36.16 -14.11
C GLN A 675 -17.86 36.95 -14.17
N GLN A 676 -17.91 38.24 -14.55
CA GLN A 676 -16.72 39.11 -14.53
C GLN A 676 -16.16 39.27 -13.12
N SER A 677 -17.00 39.43 -12.10
CA SER A 677 -16.55 39.51 -10.71
C SER A 677 -15.89 38.22 -10.21
N GLN A 678 -16.26 37.07 -10.79
CA GLN A 678 -15.70 35.77 -10.49
C GLN A 678 -14.37 35.48 -11.21
N GLN A 679 -13.96 36.30 -12.17
CA GLN A 679 -12.63 36.20 -12.79
C GLN A 679 -11.51 36.38 -11.75
N LEU A 680 -11.78 37.17 -10.71
CA LEU A 680 -10.86 37.40 -9.61
C LEU A 680 -11.00 36.30 -8.54
N VAL A 681 -10.03 35.39 -8.47
CA VAL A 681 -10.00 34.33 -7.46
C VAL A 681 -9.33 34.87 -6.19
N LYS A 682 -10.09 34.88 -5.09
CA LYS A 682 -9.62 35.34 -3.76
C LYS A 682 -9.33 34.20 -2.80
N CYS A 683 -8.49 34.47 -1.81
CA CYS A 683 -8.18 33.56 -0.71
C CYS A 683 -9.30 33.55 0.36
N PRO A 684 -9.87 32.39 0.74
CA PRO A 684 -11.00 32.37 1.68
C PRO A 684 -10.65 32.47 3.17
N VAL A 685 -9.48 31.99 3.61
CA VAL A 685 -9.16 31.85 5.06
C VAL A 685 -7.78 32.43 5.44
N GLY A 686 -6.92 32.71 4.46
CA GLY A 686 -5.51 33.02 4.71
C GLY A 686 -4.70 31.77 5.07
N GLY A 687 -3.41 31.76 4.76
CA GLY A 687 -2.52 30.63 5.00
C GLY A 687 -1.36 30.57 3.99
N THR A 688 -0.66 29.45 3.94
CA THR A 688 0.45 29.23 3.01
C THR A 688 0.01 28.35 1.84
N ILE A 689 0.46 28.68 0.63
CA ILE A 689 0.18 27.89 -0.57
C ILE A 689 1.11 26.68 -0.62
N ILE A 690 0.52 25.49 -0.74
CA ILE A 690 1.25 24.20 -0.77
C ILE A 690 1.30 23.58 -2.17
N THR A 691 0.49 24.10 -3.11
CA THR A 691 0.44 23.55 -4.47
C THR A 691 1.74 23.80 -5.20
N PRO A 692 2.41 22.75 -5.71
CA PRO A 692 3.72 22.90 -6.29
C PRO A 692 3.66 23.66 -7.61
N ARG A 693 4.62 24.57 -7.80
CA ARG A 693 4.80 25.35 -9.04
C ARG A 693 3.50 26.02 -9.50
N PHE A 694 2.81 26.70 -8.58
CA PHE A 694 1.50 27.27 -8.86
C PHE A 694 1.56 28.31 -9.99
N LYS A 695 2.62 29.12 -10.04
CA LYS A 695 2.86 30.08 -11.13
C LYS A 695 3.04 29.45 -12.52
N GLU A 696 3.50 28.20 -12.63
CA GLU A 696 3.65 27.51 -13.92
C GLU A 696 2.29 27.15 -14.55
N LYS A 697 1.18 27.27 -13.81
CA LYS A 697 -0.17 27.04 -14.34
C LYS A 697 -0.73 28.22 -15.14
N ILE A 698 0.01 29.32 -15.28
CA ILE A 698 -0.38 30.43 -16.16
C ILE A 698 -0.55 29.91 -17.58
N GLY A 699 -1.65 30.27 -18.24
CA GLY A 699 -2.04 29.83 -19.58
C GLY A 699 -2.82 28.51 -19.63
N VAL A 700 -3.00 27.81 -18.50
CA VAL A 700 -3.79 26.57 -18.46
C VAL A 700 -5.29 26.88 -18.44
N PHE A 701 -6.05 26.12 -19.23
CA PHE A 701 -7.52 26.13 -19.19
C PHE A 701 -8.02 25.38 -17.97
N VAL A 702 -8.92 26.01 -17.20
CA VAL A 702 -9.53 25.44 -16.00
C VAL A 702 -11.05 25.42 -16.15
N GLU A 703 -11.68 24.34 -15.67
CA GLU A 703 -13.13 24.21 -15.61
C GLU A 703 -13.68 24.70 -14.28
N ARG A 704 -14.96 25.10 -14.25
CA ARG A 704 -15.64 25.48 -13.01
C ARG A 704 -15.62 24.34 -12.00
N GLY A 705 -15.15 24.62 -10.79
CA GLY A 705 -15.02 23.66 -9.69
C GLY A 705 -13.69 22.89 -9.68
N MET A 706 -12.85 23.06 -10.70
CA MET A 706 -11.50 22.47 -10.74
C MET A 706 -10.63 23.08 -9.64
N PRO A 707 -9.83 22.27 -8.91
CA PRO A 707 -8.95 22.78 -7.88
C PRO A 707 -7.73 23.52 -8.47
N LEU A 708 -7.55 24.76 -8.05
CA LEU A 708 -6.46 25.63 -8.49
C LEU A 708 -5.22 25.43 -7.61
N CYS A 709 -5.40 25.68 -6.31
CA CYS A 709 -4.39 25.55 -5.29
C CYS A 709 -4.99 25.12 -3.94
N VAL A 710 -4.11 24.67 -3.05
CA VAL A 710 -4.41 24.26 -1.68
C VAL A 710 -3.69 25.21 -0.73
N ILE A 711 -4.44 25.72 0.23
CA ILE A 711 -3.98 26.63 1.28
C ILE A 711 -4.06 25.90 2.61
N GLU A 712 -2.96 25.92 3.34
CA GLU A 712 -2.83 25.28 4.65
C GLU A 712 -2.34 26.29 5.69
N ASP A 713 -2.86 26.19 6.92
CA ASP A 713 -2.28 26.91 8.06
C ASP A 713 -1.08 26.12 8.59
N LEU A 714 0.11 26.72 8.51
CA LEU A 714 1.37 26.11 8.96
C LEU A 714 1.76 26.50 10.39
N GLN A 715 1.06 27.45 11.03
CA GLN A 715 1.38 27.88 12.39
C GLN A 715 0.87 26.89 13.44
N GLN A 716 -0.29 26.30 13.19
CA GLN A 716 -0.86 25.22 14.01
C GLN A 716 -0.99 23.95 13.19
N LEU A 717 -0.29 22.91 13.63
CA LEU A 717 -0.30 21.60 12.98
C LEU A 717 -0.93 20.56 13.91
N GLU A 718 -1.54 19.54 13.32
CA GLU A 718 -2.10 18.39 14.01
C GLU A 718 -1.24 17.17 13.67
N ALA A 719 -0.71 16.47 14.67
CA ALA A 719 -0.02 15.20 14.49
C ALA A 719 -1.00 14.06 14.71
N GLU A 720 -1.23 13.26 13.67
CA GLU A 720 -2.01 12.03 13.72
C GLU A 720 -1.09 10.86 14.08
N ILE A 721 -1.20 10.36 15.32
CA ILE A 721 -0.39 9.26 15.84
C ILE A 721 -1.18 7.97 15.79
N SER A 722 -0.64 6.95 15.13
CA SER A 722 -1.23 5.60 15.10
C SER A 722 -0.76 4.79 16.30
N VAL A 723 -1.58 4.73 17.35
CA VAL A 723 -1.26 4.01 18.59
C VAL A 723 -1.95 2.64 18.58
N SER A 724 -1.29 1.61 19.10
CA SER A 724 -1.90 0.28 19.26
C SER A 724 -3.16 0.35 20.14
N GLU A 725 -4.23 -0.37 19.78
CA GLU A 725 -5.48 -0.42 20.57
C GLU A 725 -5.22 -0.80 22.05
N LYS A 726 -4.21 -1.64 22.30
CA LYS A 726 -3.81 -2.08 23.65
C LYS A 726 -3.31 -0.93 24.55
N ASP A 727 -2.74 0.10 23.92
CA ASP A 727 -2.10 1.23 24.60
C ASP A 727 -3.00 2.47 24.62
N ALA A 728 -4.04 2.51 23.77
CA ALA A 728 -4.98 3.63 23.65
C ALA A 728 -5.76 3.92 24.95
N ARG A 729 -5.98 2.91 25.81
CA ARG A 729 -6.71 3.08 27.08
C ARG A 729 -5.98 3.98 28.09
N VAL A 730 -4.66 4.09 28.00
CA VAL A 730 -3.85 4.91 28.91
C VAL A 730 -3.91 6.39 28.52
N LEU A 731 -4.36 6.70 27.30
CA LEU A 731 -4.41 8.05 26.78
C LEU A 731 -5.69 8.76 27.21
N VAL A 732 -5.52 9.97 27.75
CA VAL A 732 -6.61 10.92 27.98
C VAL A 732 -6.27 12.21 27.26
N ALA A 733 -7.29 12.95 26.82
CA ALA A 733 -7.11 14.30 26.30
C ALA A 733 -6.30 15.16 27.30
N GLY A 734 -5.42 16.01 26.79
CA GLY A 734 -4.50 16.84 27.56
C GLY A 734 -3.17 16.19 27.95
N HIS A 735 -2.96 14.90 27.68
CA HIS A 735 -1.68 14.26 28.01
C HIS A 735 -0.51 14.84 27.19
N PRO A 736 0.66 15.10 27.82
CA PRO A 736 1.84 15.57 27.11
C PRO A 736 2.50 14.42 26.32
N ILE A 737 2.75 14.67 25.04
CA ILE A 737 3.41 13.76 24.11
C ILE A 737 4.68 14.41 23.59
N THR A 738 5.69 13.61 23.31
CA THR A 738 6.92 14.07 22.66
C THR A 738 6.99 13.49 21.26
N LEU A 739 6.98 14.38 20.27
CA LEU A 739 7.11 14.03 18.87
C LEU A 739 8.57 14.09 18.44
N LYS A 740 9.00 13.06 17.71
CA LYS A 740 10.33 13.00 17.12
C LYS A 740 10.22 12.80 15.60
N PRO A 741 10.28 13.89 14.81
CA PRO A 741 10.21 13.82 13.35
C PRO A 741 11.42 13.06 12.78
N ARG A 742 11.24 12.28 11.72
CA ARG A 742 12.36 11.59 11.04
C ARG A 742 13.32 12.57 10.38
N SER A 743 12.82 13.72 9.93
CA SER A 743 13.61 14.83 9.37
C SER A 743 14.50 15.53 10.41
N LEU A 744 14.16 15.41 11.70
CA LEU A 744 14.85 16.09 12.80
C LEU A 744 15.20 15.09 13.93
N PRO A 745 16.20 14.21 13.73
CA PRO A 745 16.50 13.12 14.66
C PRO A 745 17.10 13.55 16.01
N PHE A 746 17.49 14.82 16.16
CA PHE A 746 18.08 15.35 17.39
C PHE A 746 17.19 16.33 18.15
N THR A 747 16.05 16.73 17.60
CA THR A 747 15.09 17.61 18.28
C THR A 747 13.85 16.82 18.70
N SER A 748 13.28 17.21 19.83
CA SER A 748 12.06 16.62 20.38
C SER A 748 11.04 17.73 20.56
N ILE A 749 9.89 17.60 19.91
CA ILE A 749 8.87 18.64 19.87
C ILE A 749 7.78 18.26 20.88
N PRO A 750 7.49 19.12 21.87
CA PRO A 750 6.38 18.90 22.79
C PRO A 750 5.05 19.06 22.05
N ALA A 751 4.13 18.14 22.29
CA ALA A 751 2.76 18.17 21.78
C ALA A 751 1.78 17.76 22.88
N THR A 752 0.51 18.05 22.69
CA THR A 752 -0.54 17.65 23.64
C THR A 752 -1.65 16.91 22.91
N VAL A 753 -2.21 15.87 23.54
CA VAL A 753 -3.36 15.14 23.00
C VAL A 753 -4.57 16.07 23.00
N ASP A 754 -5.13 16.34 21.83
CA ASP A 754 -6.40 17.06 21.69
C ASP A 754 -7.56 16.08 21.81
N ARG A 755 -7.57 15.05 20.97
CA ARG A 755 -8.65 14.05 20.91
C ARG A 755 -8.15 12.68 20.44
N ILE A 756 -8.94 11.67 20.76
CA ILE A 756 -8.69 10.27 20.38
C ILE A 756 -9.82 9.84 19.45
N ALA A 757 -9.50 9.21 18.32
CA ALA A 757 -10.49 8.72 17.38
C ALA A 757 -11.41 7.68 18.04
N PRO A 758 -12.75 7.79 17.88
CA PRO A 758 -13.69 6.87 18.52
C PRO A 758 -13.69 5.47 17.87
N ALA A 759 -13.15 5.34 16.65
CA ALA A 759 -13.09 4.09 15.91
C ALA A 759 -11.64 3.64 15.70
N ALA A 760 -11.37 2.37 15.98
CA ALA A 760 -10.10 1.74 15.65
C ALA A 760 -10.07 1.38 14.15
N GLN A 761 -8.92 1.62 13.50
CA GLN A 761 -8.70 1.38 12.09
C GLN A 761 -7.66 0.26 11.90
N SER A 762 -7.68 -0.40 10.74
CA SER A 762 -6.66 -1.36 10.34
C SER A 762 -6.15 -0.98 8.96
N ALA A 763 -4.86 -0.68 8.85
CA ALA A 763 -4.24 -0.30 7.57
C ALA A 763 -4.20 -1.46 6.56
N ILE A 764 -4.23 -2.71 7.04
CA ILE A 764 -4.11 -3.93 6.22
C ILE A 764 -5.09 -4.98 6.79
N PRO A 765 -5.74 -5.82 5.96
CA PRO A 765 -6.46 -7.00 6.46
C PRO A 765 -5.52 -7.89 7.30
N ASN A 766 -5.92 -8.26 8.52
CA ASN A 766 -5.14 -9.02 9.52
C ASN A 766 -4.00 -8.28 10.27
N ALA A 767 -3.86 -6.96 10.11
CA ALA A 767 -2.97 -6.18 10.98
C ALA A 767 -3.60 -5.91 12.36
N PRO A 768 -2.79 -5.71 13.41
CA PRO A 768 -3.31 -5.25 14.70
C PRO A 768 -4.00 -3.88 14.52
N ARG A 769 -5.19 -3.75 15.11
CA ARG A 769 -5.97 -2.53 15.08
C ARG A 769 -5.24 -1.40 15.81
N THR A 770 -5.27 -0.22 15.22
CA THR A 770 -4.70 1.01 15.79
C THR A 770 -5.79 2.05 16.01
N VAL A 771 -5.60 2.88 17.02
CA VAL A 771 -6.43 4.03 17.33
C VAL A 771 -5.63 5.28 16.98
N THR A 772 -6.23 6.15 16.17
CA THR A 772 -5.60 7.43 15.80
C THR A 772 -5.77 8.43 16.93
N VAL A 773 -4.66 9.03 17.35
CA VAL A 773 -4.62 10.06 18.40
C VAL A 773 -4.21 11.36 17.74
N TYR A 774 -5.05 12.38 17.87
CA TYR A 774 -4.83 13.70 17.31
C TYR A 774 -4.16 14.59 18.35
N CYS A 775 -3.00 15.13 18.01
CA CYS A 775 -2.23 15.97 18.91
C CYS A 775 -2.01 17.34 18.28
N VAL A 776 -2.27 18.41 19.04
CA VAL A 776 -1.96 19.77 18.57
C VAL A 776 -0.48 20.06 18.81
N VAL A 777 0.15 20.60 17.78
CA VAL A 777 1.57 20.98 17.76
C VAL A 777 1.68 22.44 17.38
N ASP A 778 2.29 23.23 18.26
CA ASP A 778 2.63 24.62 17.96
C ASP A 778 3.86 24.65 17.03
N ASN A 779 3.72 25.26 15.85
CA ASN A 779 4.75 25.34 14.82
C ASN A 779 5.13 26.79 14.49
N ARG A 780 5.13 27.70 15.48
CA ARG A 780 5.59 29.10 15.31
C ARG A 780 7.01 29.24 14.74
N GLU A 781 7.90 28.29 15.02
CA GLU A 781 9.28 28.29 14.51
C GLU A 781 9.41 27.75 13.07
N ALA A 782 8.30 27.35 12.43
CA ALA A 782 8.24 26.80 11.07
C ALA A 782 9.19 25.62 10.81
N THR A 783 9.49 24.83 11.84
CA THR A 783 10.43 23.68 11.77
C THR A 783 9.75 22.43 11.20
N LEU A 784 8.43 22.30 11.39
CA LEU A 784 7.64 21.20 10.87
C LEU A 784 6.95 21.57 9.55
N ARG A 785 6.85 20.58 8.65
CA ARG A 785 6.08 20.67 7.41
C ARG A 785 4.97 19.62 7.41
N THR A 786 3.89 19.89 6.69
CA THR A 786 2.81 18.93 6.49
C THR A 786 3.32 17.71 5.72
N GLY A 787 2.78 16.53 6.04
CA GLY A 787 3.24 15.25 5.50
C GLY A 787 4.52 14.68 6.14
N MET A 788 5.21 15.43 7.02
CA MET A 788 6.35 14.87 7.76
C MET A 788 5.91 13.68 8.61
N THR A 789 6.75 12.66 8.66
CA THR A 789 6.53 11.47 9.48
C THR A 789 7.53 11.40 10.62
N GLY A 790 7.15 10.71 11.68
CA GLY A 790 7.98 10.58 12.87
C GLY A 790 7.50 9.49 13.81
N PHE A 791 8.12 9.43 14.97
CA PHE A 791 7.67 8.57 16.06
C PHE A 791 7.25 9.42 17.25
N GLY A 792 6.01 9.23 17.69
CA GLY A 792 5.42 9.92 18.83
C GLY A 792 5.56 9.04 20.05
N ARG A 793 6.19 9.56 21.10
CA ARG A 793 6.29 8.87 22.39
C ARG A 793 5.40 9.54 23.40
N ILE A 794 4.56 8.73 24.03
CA ILE A 794 3.72 9.17 25.13
C ILE A 794 4.60 9.25 26.37
N ARG A 795 4.54 10.37 27.08
CA ARG A 795 5.33 10.54 28.29
C ARG A 795 4.63 9.81 29.44
N SER A 796 4.90 8.53 29.59
CA SER A 796 4.41 7.75 30.72
C SER A 796 5.24 8.01 31.99
N GLU A 797 4.59 7.93 33.14
CA GLU A 797 5.27 7.86 34.43
C GLU A 797 6.17 6.63 34.51
N ARG A 798 7.27 6.76 35.27
CA ARG A 798 8.20 5.66 35.51
C ARG A 798 7.55 4.63 36.43
N GLN A 799 7.36 3.41 35.93
CA GLN A 799 6.86 2.31 36.76
C GLN A 799 7.95 1.24 36.94
N PRO A 800 7.99 0.55 38.09
CA PRO A 800 8.85 -0.60 38.29
C PRO A 800 8.57 -1.68 37.23
N LEU A 801 9.63 -2.25 36.65
CA LEU A 801 9.53 -3.32 35.64
C LEU A 801 8.64 -4.48 36.08
N GLY A 802 8.67 -4.85 37.37
CA GLY A 802 7.83 -5.90 37.91
C GLY A 802 6.33 -5.60 37.84
N ILE A 803 5.93 -4.35 38.06
CA ILE A 803 4.52 -3.93 37.95
C ILE A 803 4.07 -3.96 36.50
N LEU A 804 4.91 -3.48 35.57
CA LEU A 804 4.61 -3.51 34.13
C LEU A 804 4.44 -4.95 33.62
N LEU A 805 5.35 -5.86 34.00
CA LEU A 805 5.26 -7.28 33.64
C LEU A 805 4.02 -7.95 34.24
N PHE A 806 3.71 -7.64 35.50
CA PHE A 806 2.50 -8.14 36.15
C PHE A 806 1.24 -7.64 35.47
N GLN A 807 1.14 -6.35 35.15
CA GLN A 807 0.00 -5.77 34.44
C GLN A 807 -0.11 -6.28 33.00
N ALA A 808 1.01 -6.51 32.30
CA ALA A 808 1.00 -7.14 30.98
C ALA A 808 0.48 -8.57 31.04
N GLY A 809 0.95 -9.37 32.00
CA GLY A 809 0.47 -10.73 32.23
C GLY A 809 -0.99 -10.77 32.66
N ALA A 810 -1.41 -9.93 33.61
CA ALA A 810 -2.78 -9.85 34.09
C ALA A 810 -3.75 -9.37 33.00
N ARG A 811 -3.34 -8.44 32.13
CA ARG A 811 -4.13 -8.03 30.95
C ARG A 811 -4.35 -9.21 30.01
N LEU A 812 -3.28 -9.92 29.64
CA LEU A 812 -3.36 -11.09 28.77
C LEU A 812 -4.28 -12.16 29.35
N VAL A 813 -4.15 -12.46 30.65
CA VAL A 813 -5.02 -13.40 31.35
C VAL A 813 -6.47 -12.92 31.32
N ARG A 814 -6.73 -11.65 31.64
CA ARG A 814 -8.11 -11.16 31.74
C ARG A 814 -8.82 -11.02 30.38
N SER A 815 -8.12 -10.59 29.34
CA SER A 815 -8.72 -10.40 28.00
C SER A 815 -8.88 -11.69 27.22
N GLU A 816 -7.99 -12.66 27.40
CA GLU A 816 -8.00 -13.91 26.61
C GLU A 816 -8.56 -15.12 27.40
N PHE A 817 -8.58 -15.08 28.74
CA PHE A 817 -8.96 -16.24 29.57
C PHE A 817 -10.15 -16.02 30.52
N MET A 818 -10.46 -14.78 30.93
CA MET A 818 -11.52 -14.50 31.94
C MET A 818 -12.76 -13.83 31.36
N TRP A 819 -13.02 -14.04 30.07
CA TRP A 819 -14.27 -13.64 29.42
C TRP A 819 -14.99 -14.85 28.85
#